data_AF-A0AAW0K720-F1
#
_entry.id   AF-A0AAW0K720-F1
#
_cell.length_a   1.000
_cell.length_b   1.000
_cell.length_c   1.000
_cell.angle_alpha   90.00
_cell.angle_beta   90.00
_cell.angle_gamma   90.00
#
_symmetry.space_group_name_H-M   'P 1'
#
loop_
_entity.id
_entity.type
_entity.pdbx_description
1 polymer ?
#
loop_
_entity_poly.entity_id
_entity_poly.type
_entity_poly.pdbx_seq_one_letter_code
_entity_poly.pdbx_strand_id
1 'polypeptide(L)'
;MIVMEDGKSPADAVKRTTLTPKAIIFQKFGSKACYKVEEVQESSEKGCPGLAIPQKGPCSYRCILQLPEITIESGIFKRKKDAEKSAAEMAIEKLGIQISTDSPTPQEASDLLVERLAFLFSNEMDFRMLISKIPSGIYKLSREAVLTAEFPLAFTTRTNWRGSLPRDVLFTFCRQHRLSEPVFSPISTPLKAVSESPGSSKKLKVTDSSEEETERASGGAISTDARESVESAVSYQCEIKIFSKSQDLIIECSPKDLFKKQNDSIQNTSLKIISWLNLYFKDLKLPSEKLNSTANVLDVQFSHENFLKEFVLSQSIHTVHHAETEGVKCLEPNTVSMLNTMPEQGVQSLNIEGPDSGVCPSNGSLLCISYSVFLVTEGEHMKENLESNPKFEFEIGIGAVIPHLETVVTQMSIGQSACFKTELPPKEFILAAAANSARTLSLLSSKSCCLEYSIRLLQVTEPLEDRMEQALFSPPLSKQRVEYAVQHIKESGATTLVDFGCGSGSLLDSILNYPTALEKIVGVDISQKSLGRAAKILHSKLSNNTGINSAILYDGSITDFDSRLCGFDIGTCLEVIEHMEEDQACLFGDVVLSYFCPKVLIVSTPNYEYNVILQKSSPPSQEEDPDEKTQSQSCKFRNHDHKFEWTREQFNHWATELAAKHNYSVEFSGVGGSADLEPGFASQIAVFRRICPPQGEDHFKNADREHHYQVLWEWSSSTSSS
;
A
#
# COMPACT_ATOMS: atom_id res chain seq x y z
N MET A 1 -35.16 13.50 -61.59
CA MET A 1 -33.91 13.37 -62.36
C MET A 1 -32.81 14.10 -61.58
N ILE A 2 -32.25 13.43 -60.58
CA ILE A 2 -31.00 13.80 -59.91
C ILE A 2 -30.31 12.45 -59.64
N VAL A 3 -29.00 12.45 -59.89
CA VAL A 3 -28.14 11.36 -60.31
C VAL A 3 -27.85 10.37 -59.17
N MET A 4 -27.87 9.07 -59.49
CA MET A 4 -27.31 8.00 -58.66
C MET A 4 -25.79 8.04 -58.77
N GLU A 5 -25.10 8.20 -57.65
CA GLU A 5 -23.66 8.00 -57.55
C GLU A 5 -23.40 6.77 -56.67
N ASP A 6 -22.82 5.74 -57.29
CA ASP A 6 -22.43 4.47 -56.69
C ASP A 6 -21.32 4.67 -55.66
N GLY A 7 -21.70 4.78 -54.39
CA GLY A 7 -20.79 4.71 -53.25
C GLY A 7 -20.68 3.28 -52.71
N LYS A 8 -19.53 2.63 -52.94
CA LYS A 8 -19.13 1.35 -52.34
C LYS A 8 -19.49 1.29 -50.84
N SER A 9 -20.25 0.26 -50.46
CA SER A 9 -20.45 -0.14 -49.05
C SER A 9 -19.09 -0.43 -48.38
N PRO A 10 -18.75 0.19 -47.25
CA PRO A 10 -17.66 -0.30 -46.42
C PRO A 10 -18.12 -1.62 -45.80
N ALA A 11 -17.41 -2.70 -46.14
CA ALA A 11 -17.63 -4.02 -45.56
C ALA A 11 -17.61 -3.95 -44.03
N ASP A 12 -18.68 -4.47 -43.42
CA ASP A 12 -18.83 -4.64 -41.97
C ASP A 12 -17.62 -5.37 -41.38
N ALA A 13 -16.72 -4.61 -40.76
CA ALA A 13 -15.71 -5.13 -39.86
C ALA A 13 -16.25 -5.11 -38.42
N VAL A 14 -17.31 -5.88 -38.16
CA VAL A 14 -17.67 -6.25 -36.78
C VAL A 14 -16.56 -7.16 -36.27
N LYS A 15 -15.56 -6.59 -35.59
CA LYS A 15 -14.55 -7.37 -34.86
C LYS A 15 -15.25 -8.11 -33.71
N ARG A 16 -15.56 -9.38 -33.97
CA ARG A 16 -16.09 -10.38 -33.07
C ARG A 16 -15.26 -10.43 -31.78
N THR A 17 -15.92 -10.55 -30.63
CA THR A 17 -15.27 -10.91 -29.36
C THR A 17 -14.54 -12.24 -29.54
N THR A 18 -13.21 -12.21 -29.56
CA THR A 18 -12.37 -13.41 -29.67
C THR A 18 -12.60 -14.26 -28.42
N LEU A 19 -13.26 -15.41 -28.60
CA LEU A 19 -13.43 -16.41 -27.54
C LEU A 19 -12.06 -16.80 -26.99
N THR A 20 -11.96 -16.95 -25.67
CA THR A 20 -10.71 -17.41 -25.07
C THR A 20 -10.40 -18.85 -25.53
N PRO A 21 -9.12 -19.23 -25.67
CA PRO A 21 -8.73 -20.59 -26.06
C PRO A 21 -9.39 -21.68 -25.23
N LYS A 22 -9.53 -21.48 -23.91
CA LYS A 22 -10.22 -22.42 -23.02
C LYS A 22 -11.72 -22.54 -23.33
N ALA A 23 -12.38 -21.44 -23.68
CA ALA A 23 -13.79 -21.46 -24.07
C ALA A 23 -14.01 -22.21 -25.38
N ILE A 24 -13.08 -22.08 -26.34
CA ILE A 24 -13.12 -22.83 -27.62
C ILE A 24 -12.99 -24.34 -27.36
N ILE A 25 -12.03 -24.75 -26.54
CA ILE A 25 -11.85 -26.16 -26.15
C ILE A 25 -13.08 -26.69 -25.41
N PHE A 26 -13.64 -25.91 -24.47
CA PHE A 26 -14.85 -26.30 -23.76
C PHE A 26 -16.07 -26.42 -24.68
N GLN A 27 -16.23 -25.52 -25.66
CA GLN A 27 -17.34 -25.59 -26.62
C GLN A 27 -17.26 -26.87 -27.47
N LYS A 28 -16.07 -27.30 -27.87
CA LYS A 28 -15.89 -28.49 -28.73
C LYS A 28 -15.92 -29.81 -27.95
N PHE A 29 -15.30 -29.86 -26.77
CA PHE A 29 -15.09 -31.10 -26.03
C PHE A 29 -15.88 -31.20 -24.71
N GLY A 30 -16.45 -30.09 -24.24
CA GLY A 30 -17.24 -30.04 -23.01
C GLY A 30 -16.48 -30.59 -21.80
N SER A 31 -17.15 -31.44 -21.03
CA SER A 31 -16.59 -32.14 -19.87
C SER A 31 -15.51 -33.17 -20.20
N LYS A 32 -15.27 -33.48 -21.49
CA LYS A 32 -14.24 -34.44 -21.90
C LYS A 32 -12.84 -33.83 -21.95
N ALA A 33 -12.71 -32.51 -21.80
CA ALA A 33 -11.43 -31.83 -21.70
C ALA A 33 -11.00 -31.71 -20.22
N CYS A 34 -9.88 -32.33 -19.86
CA CYS A 34 -9.34 -32.30 -18.50
C CYS A 34 -8.01 -31.55 -18.45
N TYR A 35 -7.95 -30.47 -17.69
CA TYR A 35 -6.71 -29.72 -17.43
C TYR A 35 -6.09 -30.22 -16.11
N LYS A 36 -4.90 -30.82 -16.18
CA LYS A 36 -4.08 -31.18 -15.01
C LYS A 36 -2.91 -30.23 -14.93
N VAL A 37 -2.75 -29.54 -13.82
CA VAL A 37 -1.65 -28.60 -13.62
C VAL A 37 -0.67 -29.19 -12.63
N GLU A 38 0.59 -29.28 -13.06
CA GLU A 38 1.71 -29.76 -12.28
C GLU A 38 2.55 -28.57 -11.83
N GLU A 39 2.99 -28.60 -10.58
CA GLU A 39 3.96 -27.65 -10.04
C GLU A 39 5.35 -28.09 -10.43
N VAL A 40 6.03 -27.26 -11.20
CA VAL A 40 7.42 -27.45 -11.59
C VAL A 40 8.25 -26.57 -10.67
N GLN A 41 8.93 -27.19 -9.72
CA GLN A 41 9.83 -26.50 -8.85
C GLN A 41 11.13 -26.24 -9.60
N GLU A 42 11.31 -25.01 -10.08
CA GLU A 42 12.60 -24.59 -10.63
C GLU A 42 13.63 -24.56 -9.50
N SER A 43 14.75 -25.25 -9.70
CA SER A 43 15.94 -25.03 -8.88
C SER A 43 16.29 -23.56 -9.00
N SER A 44 16.22 -22.83 -7.89
CA SER A 44 16.71 -21.45 -7.85
C SER A 44 18.21 -21.49 -8.16
N GLU A 45 18.60 -21.21 -9.41
CA GLU A 45 20.01 -20.97 -9.80
C GLU A 45 20.63 -19.83 -8.98
N LYS A 46 19.80 -19.03 -8.28
CA LYS A 46 20.17 -17.94 -7.36
C LYS A 46 20.06 -18.31 -5.87
N GLY A 47 20.29 -19.57 -5.53
CA GLY A 47 20.40 -19.96 -4.12
C GLY A 47 21.61 -19.28 -3.47
N CYS A 48 21.44 -18.70 -2.28
CA CYS A 48 22.59 -18.24 -1.49
C CYS A 48 23.39 -19.48 -1.02
N PRO A 49 24.65 -19.66 -1.46
CA PRO A 49 25.44 -20.82 -1.10
C PRO A 49 25.71 -20.86 0.41
N GLY A 50 25.73 -22.05 0.98
CA GLY A 50 25.96 -22.26 2.41
C GLY A 50 24.78 -21.94 3.34
N LEU A 51 23.63 -21.49 2.82
CA LEU A 51 22.44 -21.24 3.64
C LEU A 51 21.77 -22.57 4.03
N ALA A 52 21.68 -22.85 5.33
CA ALA A 52 21.07 -24.06 5.89
C ALA A 52 19.52 -24.11 5.78
N ILE A 53 18.88 -23.03 5.29
CA ILE A 53 17.43 -22.97 5.07
C ILE A 53 17.08 -23.39 3.63
N PRO A 54 16.13 -24.32 3.43
CA PRO A 54 15.63 -24.68 2.10
C PRO A 54 15.07 -23.45 1.36
N GLN A 55 15.76 -23.03 0.30
CA GLN A 55 15.29 -21.95 -0.55
C GLN A 55 14.26 -22.50 -1.55
N LYS A 56 12.98 -22.43 -1.19
CA LYS A 56 11.91 -22.73 -2.15
C LYS A 56 11.89 -21.63 -3.22
N GLY A 57 12.32 -21.98 -4.44
CA GLY A 57 12.20 -21.13 -5.61
C GLY A 57 10.73 -20.80 -5.94
N PRO A 58 10.49 -19.78 -6.78
CA PRO A 58 9.14 -19.50 -7.27
C PRO A 58 8.58 -20.76 -7.94
N CYS A 59 7.37 -21.15 -7.55
CA CYS A 59 6.70 -22.30 -8.15
C CYS A 59 6.26 -21.93 -9.57
N SER A 60 6.82 -22.61 -10.56
CA SER A 60 6.34 -22.56 -11.93
C SER A 60 5.30 -23.66 -12.14
N TYR A 61 4.50 -23.54 -13.19
CA TYR A 61 3.38 -24.42 -13.48
C TYR A 61 3.47 -24.92 -14.91
N ARG A 62 3.14 -26.19 -15.09
CA ARG A 62 2.94 -26.82 -16.39
C ARG A 62 1.53 -27.38 -16.44
N CYS A 63 0.86 -27.31 -17.59
CA CYS A 63 -0.48 -27.84 -17.76
C CYS A 63 -0.49 -28.97 -18.79
N ILE A 64 -1.04 -30.11 -18.39
CA ILE A 64 -1.36 -31.26 -19.25
C ILE A 64 -2.86 -31.22 -19.53
N LEU A 65 -3.22 -30.86 -20.76
CA LEU A 65 -4.59 -30.91 -21.27
C LEU A 65 -4.84 -32.28 -21.92
N GLN A 66 -5.69 -33.09 -21.29
CA GLN A 66 -6.15 -34.36 -21.81
C GLN A 66 -7.46 -34.14 -22.57
N LEU A 67 -7.44 -34.41 -23.88
CA LEU A 67 -8.61 -34.45 -24.76
C LEU A 67 -8.84 -35.91 -25.22
N PRO A 68 -10.05 -36.26 -25.72
CA PRO A 68 -10.33 -37.61 -26.20
C PRO A 68 -9.36 -38.12 -27.29
N GLU A 69 -8.86 -37.20 -28.12
CA GLU A 69 -8.06 -37.52 -29.31
C GLU A 69 -6.56 -37.35 -29.05
N ILE A 70 -6.18 -36.42 -28.16
CA ILE A 70 -4.77 -36.05 -27.93
C ILE A 70 -4.55 -35.61 -26.49
N THR A 71 -3.32 -35.78 -26.00
CA THR A 71 -2.84 -35.14 -24.77
C THR A 71 -1.81 -34.08 -25.15
N ILE A 72 -1.95 -32.88 -24.58
CA ILE A 72 -1.07 -31.74 -24.84
C ILE A 72 -0.47 -31.26 -23.53
N GLU A 73 0.83 -31.07 -23.56
CA GLU A 73 1.60 -30.53 -22.45
C GLU A 73 2.08 -29.12 -22.80
N SER A 74 1.85 -28.17 -21.90
CA SER A 74 2.31 -26.79 -22.05
C SER A 74 3.80 -26.63 -21.78
N GLY A 75 4.35 -25.49 -22.19
CA GLY A 75 5.58 -24.97 -21.61
C GLY A 75 5.45 -24.70 -20.10
N ILE A 76 6.53 -24.25 -19.49
CA ILE A 76 6.59 -23.86 -18.08
C ILE A 76 6.22 -22.38 -17.94
N PHE A 77 5.29 -22.05 -17.04
CA PHE A 77 4.82 -20.68 -16.82
C PHE A 77 4.76 -20.32 -15.33
N LYS A 78 4.99 -19.04 -15.00
CA LYS A 78 4.90 -18.54 -13.61
C LYS A 78 3.47 -18.54 -13.03
N ARG A 79 2.44 -18.61 -13.89
CA ARG A 79 1.02 -18.60 -13.48
C ARG A 79 0.30 -19.81 -14.02
N LYS A 80 -0.43 -20.51 -13.16
CA LYS A 80 -1.31 -21.63 -13.52
C LYS A 80 -2.24 -21.33 -14.70
N LYS A 81 -2.87 -20.15 -14.72
CA LYS A 81 -3.78 -19.73 -15.79
C LYS A 81 -3.11 -19.62 -17.16
N ASP A 82 -1.84 -19.21 -17.21
CA ASP A 82 -1.10 -19.07 -18.46
C ASP A 82 -0.72 -20.43 -19.02
N ALA A 83 -0.31 -21.38 -18.17
CA ALA A 83 -0.06 -22.76 -18.55
C ALA A 83 -1.31 -23.41 -19.15
N GLU A 84 -2.47 -23.25 -18.50
CA GLU A 84 -3.75 -23.75 -19.00
C GLU A 84 -4.15 -23.10 -20.33
N LYS A 85 -3.95 -21.78 -20.47
CA LYS A 85 -4.23 -21.07 -21.71
C LYS A 85 -3.33 -21.56 -22.85
N SER A 86 -2.02 -21.70 -22.61
CA SER A 86 -1.06 -22.21 -23.57
C SER A 86 -1.39 -23.63 -24.02
N ALA A 87 -1.74 -24.53 -23.08
CA ALA A 87 -2.21 -25.88 -23.40
C ALA A 87 -3.43 -25.86 -24.34
N ALA A 88 -4.38 -24.96 -24.09
CA ALA A 88 -5.57 -24.80 -24.94
C ALA A 88 -5.23 -24.23 -26.33
N GLU A 89 -4.31 -23.27 -26.42
CA GLU A 89 -3.87 -22.68 -27.71
C GLU A 89 -3.19 -23.72 -28.60
N MET A 90 -2.25 -24.50 -28.06
CA MET A 90 -1.62 -25.58 -28.82
C MET A 90 -2.60 -26.68 -29.22
N ALA A 91 -3.66 -26.89 -28.43
CA ALA A 91 -4.72 -27.84 -28.78
C ALA A 91 -5.56 -27.37 -29.95
N ILE A 92 -5.92 -26.08 -29.97
CA ILE A 92 -6.64 -25.47 -31.08
C ILE A 92 -5.80 -25.55 -32.36
N GLU A 93 -4.51 -25.25 -32.27
CA GLU A 93 -3.58 -25.29 -33.39
C GLU A 93 -3.39 -26.73 -33.92
N LYS A 94 -3.10 -27.70 -33.05
CA LYS A 94 -2.89 -29.10 -33.44
C LYS A 94 -4.15 -29.77 -34.02
N LEU A 95 -5.33 -29.40 -33.54
CA LEU A 95 -6.61 -29.97 -33.99
C LEU A 95 -7.26 -29.17 -35.13
N GLY A 96 -6.64 -28.09 -35.59
CA GLY A 96 -7.15 -27.25 -36.67
C GLY A 96 -8.57 -26.74 -36.43
N ILE A 97 -8.92 -26.38 -35.20
CA ILE A 97 -10.30 -26.03 -34.83
C ILE A 97 -10.67 -24.68 -35.47
N GLN A 98 -11.50 -24.72 -36.53
CA GLN A 98 -12.17 -23.53 -37.04
C GLN A 98 -13.46 -23.27 -36.26
N ILE A 99 -13.64 -22.03 -35.79
CA ILE A 99 -14.83 -21.62 -35.06
C ILE A 99 -15.95 -21.37 -36.07
N SER A 100 -16.90 -22.32 -36.19
CA SER A 100 -18.19 -22.02 -36.82
C SER A 100 -18.98 -21.13 -35.87
N THR A 101 -19.03 -19.84 -36.16
CA THR A 101 -19.98 -18.94 -35.51
C THR A 101 -21.35 -19.21 -36.10
N ASP A 102 -22.17 -20.02 -35.45
CA ASP A 102 -23.61 -19.98 -35.69
C ASP A 102 -24.09 -18.59 -35.24
N SER A 103 -24.24 -17.69 -36.21
CA SER A 103 -24.91 -16.41 -35.99
C SER A 103 -26.41 -16.72 -35.83
N PRO A 104 -27.07 -16.31 -34.74
CA PRO A 104 -28.51 -16.43 -34.64
C PRO A 104 -29.14 -15.71 -35.83
N THR A 105 -30.22 -16.27 -36.36
CA THR A 105 -30.99 -15.59 -37.40
C THR A 105 -31.51 -14.25 -36.87
N PRO A 106 -31.73 -13.23 -37.72
CA PRO A 106 -32.25 -11.93 -37.29
C PRO A 106 -33.54 -12.04 -36.45
N GLN A 107 -34.34 -13.08 -36.69
CA GLN A 107 -35.56 -13.38 -35.96
C GLN A 107 -35.27 -13.89 -34.54
N GLU A 108 -34.37 -14.87 -34.39
CA GLU A 108 -33.95 -15.39 -33.07
C GLU A 108 -33.27 -14.31 -32.23
N ALA A 109 -32.47 -13.44 -32.86
CA ALA A 109 -31.85 -12.30 -32.19
C ALA A 109 -32.89 -11.27 -31.71
N SER A 110 -33.99 -11.08 -32.48
CA SER A 110 -35.10 -10.20 -32.13
C SER A 110 -35.92 -10.76 -30.97
N ASP A 111 -36.26 -12.04 -30.99
CA ASP A 111 -37.05 -12.68 -29.93
C ASP A 111 -36.28 -12.72 -28.60
N LEU A 112 -34.97 -12.99 -28.65
CA LEU A 112 -34.08 -12.91 -27.48
C LEU A 112 -33.93 -11.48 -26.94
N LEU A 113 -34.05 -10.47 -27.82
CA LEU A 113 -34.05 -9.05 -27.46
C LEU A 113 -35.34 -8.65 -26.74
N VAL A 114 -36.50 -9.11 -27.22
CA VAL A 114 -37.81 -8.86 -26.62
C VAL A 114 -37.90 -9.50 -25.24
N GLU A 115 -37.43 -10.75 -25.10
CA GLU A 115 -37.41 -11.46 -23.82
C GLU A 115 -36.46 -10.79 -22.80
N ARG A 116 -35.29 -10.31 -23.25
CA ARG A 116 -34.36 -9.53 -22.41
C ARG A 116 -34.88 -8.15 -22.04
N LEU A 117 -35.61 -7.49 -22.93
CA LEU A 117 -36.24 -6.20 -22.65
C LEU A 117 -37.36 -6.37 -21.62
N ALA A 118 -38.18 -7.42 -21.72
CA ALA A 118 -39.20 -7.74 -20.73
C ALA A 118 -38.60 -8.05 -19.35
N PHE A 119 -37.43 -8.68 -19.29
CA PHE A 119 -36.67 -8.88 -18.04
C PHE A 119 -36.07 -7.58 -17.48
N LEU A 120 -35.58 -6.68 -18.33
CA LEU A 120 -35.01 -5.39 -17.90
C LEU A 120 -36.05 -4.50 -17.20
N PHE A 121 -37.31 -4.51 -17.64
CA PHE A 121 -38.38 -3.71 -17.02
C PHE A 121 -39.01 -4.35 -15.76
N SER A 122 -38.33 -5.30 -15.12
CA SER A 122 -38.76 -5.88 -13.84
C SER A 122 -38.13 -5.11 -12.64
N ASN A 123 -38.75 -3.98 -12.31
CA ASN A 123 -38.76 -3.08 -11.13
C ASN A 123 -37.66 -3.06 -10.01
N GLU A 124 -36.75 -4.02 -9.88
CA GLU A 124 -35.66 -4.01 -8.87
C GLU A 124 -34.26 -3.75 -9.47
N MET A 125 -34.07 -3.97 -10.76
CA MET A 125 -32.73 -3.95 -11.40
C MET A 125 -32.31 -2.60 -11.99
N ASP A 126 -33.21 -1.62 -12.08
CA ASP A 126 -32.97 -0.39 -12.84
C ASP A 126 -32.01 0.60 -12.15
N PHE A 127 -32.17 0.83 -10.85
CA PHE A 127 -31.38 1.86 -10.15
C PHE A 127 -29.94 1.44 -9.87
N ARG A 128 -29.70 0.16 -9.55
CA ARG A 128 -28.34 -0.37 -9.40
C ARG A 128 -27.57 -0.33 -10.72
N MET A 129 -28.22 -0.64 -11.83
CA MET A 129 -27.64 -0.50 -13.17
C MET A 129 -27.39 0.97 -13.54
N LEU A 130 -28.25 1.89 -13.10
CA LEU A 130 -28.07 3.31 -13.31
C LEU A 130 -26.84 3.84 -12.55
N ILE A 131 -26.76 3.62 -11.24
CA ILE A 131 -25.62 4.10 -10.45
C ILE A 131 -24.31 3.40 -10.86
N SER A 132 -24.37 2.19 -11.43
CA SER A 132 -23.17 1.53 -11.94
C SER A 132 -22.53 2.30 -13.11
N LYS A 133 -23.27 3.16 -13.82
CA LYS A 133 -22.71 4.03 -14.87
C LYS A 133 -21.84 5.16 -14.30
N ILE A 134 -21.95 5.45 -13.01
CA ILE A 134 -21.20 6.50 -12.33
C ILE A 134 -20.00 5.86 -11.63
N PRO A 135 -18.77 6.40 -11.75
CA PRO A 135 -17.62 5.77 -11.12
C PRO A 135 -17.74 5.60 -9.59
N SER A 136 -18.27 6.59 -8.89
CA SER A 136 -18.56 6.51 -7.44
C SER A 136 -19.61 5.45 -7.13
N GLY A 137 -20.61 5.28 -7.99
CA GLY A 137 -21.61 4.23 -7.88
C GLY A 137 -21.04 2.82 -8.10
N ILE A 138 -20.10 2.65 -9.04
CA ILE A 138 -19.34 1.38 -9.20
C ILE A 138 -18.62 1.02 -7.89
N TYR A 139 -17.95 1.98 -7.28
CA TYR A 139 -17.24 1.75 -6.02
C TYR A 139 -18.19 1.43 -4.87
N LYS A 140 -19.24 2.24 -4.69
CA LYS A 140 -20.31 2.02 -3.70
C LYS A 140 -20.93 0.63 -3.81
N LEU A 141 -21.23 0.17 -5.03
CA LEU A 141 -21.72 -1.18 -5.30
C LEU A 141 -20.68 -2.25 -4.96
N SER A 142 -19.40 -2.02 -5.27
CA SER A 142 -18.31 -2.96 -4.92
C SER A 142 -18.10 -3.13 -3.41
N ARG A 143 -18.53 -2.12 -2.64
CA ARG A 143 -18.48 -2.09 -1.17
C ARG A 143 -19.72 -2.71 -0.52
N GLU A 144 -20.75 -3.02 -1.32
CA GLU A 144 -22.09 -3.39 -0.84
C GLU A 144 -22.65 -2.38 0.18
N ALA A 145 -22.26 -1.11 0.04
CA ALA A 145 -22.55 -0.03 0.96
C ALA A 145 -22.81 1.26 0.15
N VAL A 146 -23.99 1.33 -0.44
CA VAL A 146 -24.38 2.38 -1.39
C VAL A 146 -24.55 3.73 -0.69
N LEU A 147 -25.16 3.72 0.49
CA LEU A 147 -25.46 4.92 1.28
C LEU A 147 -24.32 5.32 2.20
N THR A 148 -23.42 4.39 2.53
CA THR A 148 -22.39 4.60 3.55
C THR A 148 -21.00 4.84 2.98
N ALA A 149 -20.58 4.05 1.98
CA ALA A 149 -19.24 4.18 1.41
C ALA A 149 -19.16 5.39 0.49
N GLU A 150 -18.03 6.10 0.48
CA GLU A 150 -17.71 7.12 -0.51
C GLU A 150 -16.44 6.75 -1.26
N PHE A 151 -16.33 7.20 -2.51
CA PHE A 151 -15.12 6.95 -3.29
C PHE A 151 -13.95 7.74 -2.69
N PRO A 152 -12.89 7.08 -2.17
CA PRO A 152 -11.84 7.78 -1.45
C PRO A 152 -11.13 8.82 -2.32
N LEU A 153 -10.70 9.92 -1.70
CA LEU A 153 -10.03 11.04 -2.37
C LEU A 153 -8.54 10.79 -2.60
N ALA A 154 -7.94 9.87 -1.83
CA ALA A 154 -6.52 9.53 -1.91
C ALA A 154 -6.30 8.02 -1.87
N PHE A 155 -5.30 7.53 -2.61
CA PHE A 155 -4.84 6.15 -2.54
C PHE A 155 -3.58 6.07 -1.69
N THR A 156 -3.72 5.53 -0.47
CA THR A 156 -2.62 5.37 0.50
C THR A 156 -1.78 4.14 0.17
N THR A 157 -2.32 2.95 0.42
CA THR A 157 -1.69 1.67 0.15
C THR A 157 -2.74 0.63 -0.24
N ARG A 158 -2.30 -0.41 -0.95
CA ARG A 158 -3.17 -1.54 -1.30
C ARG A 158 -3.74 -2.26 -0.07
N THR A 159 -3.02 -2.29 1.05
CA THR A 159 -3.44 -3.02 2.27
C THR A 159 -4.54 -2.30 3.03
N ASN A 160 -4.54 -0.97 2.99
CA ASN A 160 -5.57 -0.15 3.64
C ASN A 160 -6.79 0.06 2.75
N TRP A 161 -6.61 0.04 1.43
CA TRP A 161 -7.71 0.17 0.49
C TRP A 161 -8.78 -0.92 0.70
N ARG A 162 -10.05 -0.53 0.56
CA ARG A 162 -11.22 -1.41 0.65
C ARG A 162 -12.11 -1.20 -0.57
N GLY A 163 -12.78 -2.27 -1.01
CA GLY A 163 -13.55 -2.29 -2.27
C GLY A 163 -12.68 -2.46 -3.51
N SER A 164 -13.27 -2.23 -4.68
CA SER A 164 -12.53 -2.27 -5.94
C SER A 164 -11.47 -1.17 -6.01
N LEU A 165 -10.27 -1.53 -6.50
CA LEU A 165 -9.17 -0.58 -6.66
C LEU A 165 -9.50 0.46 -7.73
N PRO A 166 -8.92 1.67 -7.68
CA PRO A 166 -9.16 2.70 -8.69
C PRO A 166 -8.95 2.18 -10.12
N ARG A 167 -7.90 1.41 -10.37
CA ARG A 167 -7.68 0.76 -11.66
C ARG A 167 -8.87 -0.10 -12.11
N ASP A 168 -9.42 -0.91 -11.21
CA ASP A 168 -10.49 -1.85 -11.53
C ASP A 168 -11.84 -1.14 -11.70
N VAL A 169 -12.08 -0.07 -10.93
CA VAL A 169 -13.22 0.83 -11.14
C VAL A 169 -13.14 1.47 -12.52
N LEU A 170 -11.96 1.92 -12.96
CA LEU A 170 -11.77 2.49 -14.29
C LEU A 170 -12.02 1.48 -15.42
N PHE A 171 -11.52 0.24 -15.28
CA PHE A 171 -11.84 -0.84 -16.22
C PHE A 171 -13.35 -1.09 -16.31
N THR A 172 -14.01 -1.17 -15.15
CA THR A 172 -15.45 -1.42 -15.08
C THR A 172 -16.22 -0.28 -15.74
N PHE A 173 -15.86 0.97 -15.45
CA PHE A 173 -16.42 2.17 -16.06
C PHE A 173 -16.29 2.12 -17.59
N CYS A 174 -15.08 1.90 -18.13
CA CYS A 174 -14.85 1.80 -19.57
C CYS A 174 -15.71 0.70 -20.20
N ARG A 175 -15.80 -0.47 -19.57
CA ARG A 175 -16.64 -1.57 -20.08
C ARG A 175 -18.12 -1.22 -20.10
N GLN A 176 -18.63 -0.58 -19.04
CA GLN A 176 -20.04 -0.21 -18.95
C GLN A 176 -20.45 0.87 -19.95
N HIS A 177 -19.53 1.78 -20.28
CA HIS A 177 -19.73 2.81 -21.30
C HIS A 177 -19.30 2.36 -22.70
N ARG A 178 -19.01 1.07 -22.88
CA ARG A 178 -18.57 0.49 -24.16
C ARG A 178 -17.36 1.21 -24.76
N LEU A 179 -16.41 1.65 -23.94
CA LEU A 179 -15.11 2.18 -24.38
C LEU A 179 -14.10 1.05 -24.63
N SER A 180 -12.94 1.39 -25.16
CA SER A 180 -11.79 0.48 -25.19
C SER A 180 -11.21 0.31 -23.78
N GLU A 181 -10.50 -0.79 -23.53
CA GLU A 181 -9.83 -0.98 -22.24
C GLU A 181 -8.76 0.11 -22.04
N PRO A 182 -8.64 0.69 -20.83
CA PRO A 182 -7.65 1.72 -20.55
C PRO A 182 -6.23 1.20 -20.75
N VAL A 183 -5.40 2.00 -21.42
CA VAL A 183 -3.99 1.70 -21.69
C VAL A 183 -3.14 2.35 -20.61
N PHE A 184 -2.34 1.54 -19.90
CA PHE A 184 -1.45 2.00 -18.83
C PHE A 184 -0.01 1.95 -19.31
N SER A 185 0.67 3.09 -19.28
CA SER A 185 2.06 3.27 -19.66
C SER A 185 2.88 3.67 -18.43
N PRO A 186 3.35 2.70 -17.62
CA PRO A 186 4.20 2.99 -16.48
C PRO A 186 5.59 3.43 -16.93
N ILE A 187 6.08 4.53 -16.39
CA ILE A 187 7.39 5.13 -16.68
C ILE A 187 8.25 5.01 -15.42
N SER A 188 9.46 4.46 -15.55
CA SER A 188 10.44 4.38 -14.47
C SER A 188 11.56 5.40 -14.70
N THR A 189 11.81 6.28 -13.74
CA THR A 189 12.90 7.25 -13.76
C THR A 189 13.90 6.96 -12.64
N PRO A 190 15.21 6.85 -12.96
CA PRO A 190 16.24 6.75 -11.92
C PRO A 190 16.33 8.08 -11.15
N LEU A 191 16.28 8.06 -9.82
CA LEU A 191 16.58 9.25 -9.02
C LEU A 191 18.07 9.60 -9.20
N LYS A 192 18.38 10.56 -10.08
CA LYS A 192 19.63 11.29 -10.00
C LYS A 192 19.55 12.18 -8.76
N ALA A 193 20.60 12.16 -7.93
CA ALA A 193 20.76 13.08 -6.81
C ALA A 193 20.43 14.50 -7.30
N VAL A 194 19.37 15.10 -6.75
CA VAL A 194 19.00 16.49 -7.03
C VAL A 194 20.10 17.34 -6.42
N SER A 195 21.06 17.74 -7.25
CA SER A 195 22.00 18.79 -6.93
C SER A 195 21.22 20.08 -6.69
N GLU A 196 21.57 20.73 -5.58
CA GLU A 196 21.14 22.05 -5.14
C GLU A 196 20.93 23.03 -6.29
N SER A 197 19.83 23.80 -6.20
CA SER A 197 19.61 24.98 -7.03
C SER A 197 20.81 25.94 -6.92
N PRO A 198 21.37 26.46 -8.03
CA PRO A 198 22.36 27.52 -7.93
C PRO A 198 21.62 28.83 -7.60
N GLY A 199 21.83 29.30 -6.38
CA GLY A 199 21.51 30.66 -5.99
C GLY A 199 22.17 31.67 -6.94
N SER A 200 21.38 32.66 -7.32
CA SER A 200 21.79 33.83 -8.10
C SER A 200 23.03 34.50 -7.52
N SER A 201 24.13 34.48 -8.27
CA SER A 201 25.16 35.51 -8.19
C SER A 201 25.57 35.93 -9.60
N LYS A 202 25.04 37.10 -10.00
CA LYS A 202 25.45 37.88 -11.17
C LYS A 202 26.95 38.18 -11.10
N LYS A 203 27.71 37.87 -12.16
CA LYS A 203 28.78 38.75 -12.65
C LYS A 203 29.25 38.39 -14.08
N LEU A 204 28.93 39.30 -14.99
CA LEU A 204 29.69 39.78 -16.16
C LEU A 204 30.39 38.79 -17.11
N LYS A 205 29.75 38.60 -18.28
CA LYS A 205 30.18 39.01 -19.64
C LYS A 205 31.67 38.85 -19.99
N VAL A 206 31.97 38.04 -21.03
CA VAL A 206 32.61 38.45 -22.30
C VAL A 206 32.51 37.29 -23.32
N THR A 207 32.19 37.68 -24.56
CA THR A 207 32.14 36.99 -25.87
C THR A 207 33.45 36.23 -26.20
N ASP A 208 33.55 35.21 -27.06
CA ASP A 208 33.29 35.11 -28.51
C ASP A 208 33.70 33.66 -28.92
N SER A 209 32.87 32.85 -29.57
CA SER A 209 32.79 32.53 -31.03
C SER A 209 33.79 31.49 -31.59
N SER A 210 33.41 30.89 -32.74
CA SER A 210 33.91 29.73 -33.53
C SER A 210 33.34 28.34 -33.13
N GLU A 211 32.41 27.71 -33.86
CA GLU A 211 32.43 27.14 -35.25
C GLU A 211 33.56 26.10 -35.39
N GLU A 212 33.40 24.82 -35.75
CA GLU A 212 32.71 24.12 -36.87
C GLU A 212 32.47 22.63 -36.45
N GLU A 213 31.29 22.03 -36.66
CA GLU A 213 30.85 21.19 -37.80
C GLU A 213 31.52 19.81 -38.03
N THR A 214 30.64 18.77 -38.05
CA THR A 214 30.68 17.52 -38.86
C THR A 214 31.77 16.47 -38.53
N GLU A 215 31.62 15.16 -38.61
CA GLU A 215 30.69 14.28 -39.33
C GLU A 215 30.77 12.84 -38.79
N ARG A 216 29.80 12.01 -39.17
CA ARG A 216 29.58 10.61 -38.77
C ARG A 216 30.53 9.65 -39.49
N ALA A 217 30.93 8.54 -38.84
CA ALA A 217 30.74 7.17 -39.36
C ALA A 217 31.29 6.07 -38.42
N SER A 218 30.58 4.95 -38.50
CA SER A 218 30.63 3.68 -37.79
C SER A 218 31.91 2.85 -37.85
N GLY A 219 32.18 2.08 -36.78
CA GLY A 219 33.02 0.88 -36.81
C GLY A 219 33.14 0.26 -35.41
N GLY A 220 32.47 -0.87 -35.19
CA GLY A 220 32.32 -1.49 -33.87
C GLY A 220 33.60 -2.12 -33.30
N ALA A 221 33.65 -2.17 -31.96
CA ALA A 221 34.44 -3.12 -31.20
C ALA A 221 33.67 -3.50 -29.94
N ILE A 222 33.57 -4.81 -29.73
CA ILE A 222 32.98 -5.48 -28.58
C ILE A 222 33.85 -5.16 -27.36
N SER A 223 33.26 -4.56 -26.32
CA SER A 223 33.80 -4.62 -24.97
C SER A 223 32.65 -4.74 -23.99
N THR A 224 32.52 -5.96 -23.46
CA THR A 224 31.96 -6.27 -22.15
C THR A 224 32.45 -5.26 -21.14
N ASP A 225 31.54 -4.50 -20.53
CA ASP A 225 31.85 -3.86 -19.27
C ASP A 225 30.63 -3.83 -18.36
N ALA A 226 30.87 -4.44 -17.20
CA ALA A 226 29.96 -4.58 -16.10
C ALA A 226 29.65 -3.21 -15.49
N ARG A 227 28.38 -2.84 -15.49
CA ARG A 227 27.83 -1.82 -14.59
C ARG A 227 26.45 -2.28 -14.13
N GLU A 228 26.43 -3.28 -13.24
CA GLU A 228 25.32 -3.41 -12.32
C GLU A 228 25.44 -2.28 -11.29
N SER A 229 24.71 -1.22 -11.58
CA SER A 229 24.58 -0.03 -10.75
C SER A 229 23.91 -0.37 -9.43
N VAL A 230 24.50 0.14 -8.34
CA VAL A 230 23.83 0.70 -7.15
C VAL A 230 22.32 0.78 -7.35
N GLU A 231 21.51 0.18 -6.47
CA GLU A 231 20.06 0.37 -6.42
C GLU A 231 19.76 1.88 -6.26
N SER A 232 19.76 2.59 -7.38
CA SER A 232 19.26 3.95 -7.46
C SER A 232 17.79 3.83 -7.13
N ALA A 233 17.32 4.55 -6.12
CA ALA A 233 15.91 4.62 -5.83
C ALA A 233 15.17 4.96 -7.14
N VAL A 234 14.38 4.02 -7.65
CA VAL A 234 13.63 4.20 -8.90
C VAL A 234 12.30 4.81 -8.52
N SER A 235 11.94 5.95 -9.11
CA SER A 235 10.60 6.50 -9.02
C SER A 235 9.77 6.06 -10.23
N TYR A 236 8.48 5.90 -9.99
CA TYR A 236 7.51 5.45 -10.98
C TYR A 236 6.45 6.52 -11.19
N GLN A 237 6.13 6.75 -12.45
CA GLN A 237 4.99 7.53 -12.93
C GLN A 237 4.12 6.60 -13.79
N CYS A 238 2.85 6.93 -14.00
CA CYS A 238 2.03 6.19 -14.95
C CYS A 238 1.22 7.18 -15.79
N GLU A 239 1.33 7.05 -17.10
CA GLU A 239 0.43 7.67 -18.07
C GLU A 239 -0.73 6.71 -18.36
N ILE A 240 -1.96 7.23 -18.45
CA ILE A 240 -3.15 6.45 -18.80
C ILE A 240 -3.86 7.10 -19.98
N LYS A 241 -4.22 6.29 -20.99
CA LYS A 241 -5.00 6.73 -22.16
C LYS A 241 -6.26 5.89 -22.32
N ILE A 242 -7.37 6.54 -22.64
CA ILE A 242 -8.69 5.91 -22.85
C ILE A 242 -9.19 6.28 -24.25
N PHE A 243 -9.60 5.25 -24.99
CA PHE A 243 -10.02 5.38 -26.37
C PHE A 243 -11.48 4.96 -26.56
N SER A 244 -12.13 5.52 -27.58
CA SER A 244 -13.41 5.03 -28.09
C SER A 244 -13.26 3.63 -28.69
N LYS A 245 -14.38 2.97 -29.03
CA LYS A 245 -14.32 1.71 -29.81
C LYS A 245 -13.71 1.93 -31.20
N SER A 246 -13.90 3.12 -31.74
CA SER A 246 -13.36 3.58 -33.02
C SER A 246 -11.87 3.93 -32.95
N GLN A 247 -11.21 3.78 -31.79
CA GLN A 247 -9.82 4.15 -31.52
C GLN A 247 -9.54 5.67 -31.48
N ASP A 248 -10.57 6.50 -31.26
CA ASP A 248 -10.38 7.92 -31.02
C ASP A 248 -9.93 8.15 -29.57
N LEU A 249 -8.90 8.99 -29.35
CA LEU A 249 -8.46 9.34 -28.00
C LEU A 249 -9.53 10.22 -27.33
N ILE A 250 -9.95 9.81 -26.13
CA ILE A 250 -10.97 10.50 -25.34
C ILE A 250 -10.33 11.20 -24.15
N ILE A 251 -9.57 10.45 -23.34
CA ILE A 251 -8.97 10.92 -22.08
C ILE A 251 -7.50 10.50 -22.05
N GLU A 252 -6.64 11.40 -21.61
CA GLU A 252 -5.22 11.19 -21.36
C GLU A 252 -4.87 11.79 -19.99
N CYS A 253 -4.16 11.06 -19.14
CA CYS A 253 -3.72 11.56 -17.85
C CYS A 253 -2.26 11.19 -17.60
N SER A 254 -1.44 12.21 -17.38
CA SER A 254 0.01 12.10 -17.24
C SER A 254 0.49 12.93 -16.03
N PRO A 255 0.14 12.50 -14.81
CA PRO A 255 0.40 13.27 -13.59
C PRO A 255 1.88 13.32 -13.27
N LYS A 256 2.37 14.44 -12.73
CA LYS A 256 3.80 14.63 -12.40
C LYS A 256 4.25 13.93 -11.12
N ASP A 257 3.33 13.35 -10.37
CA ASP A 257 3.59 12.70 -9.09
C ASP A 257 4.48 11.46 -9.26
N LEU A 258 5.46 11.34 -8.39
CA LEU A 258 6.46 10.26 -8.38
C LEU A 258 6.18 9.31 -7.22
N PHE A 259 6.11 8.01 -7.52
CA PHE A 259 5.81 6.97 -6.53
C PHE A 259 6.97 5.99 -6.38
N LYS A 260 7.17 5.45 -5.18
CA LYS A 260 8.18 4.40 -4.92
C LYS A 260 7.83 3.05 -5.56
N LYS A 261 6.54 2.79 -5.82
CA LYS A 261 6.04 1.54 -6.40
C LYS A 261 5.25 1.83 -7.68
N GLN A 262 5.50 1.02 -8.70
CA GLN A 262 4.77 1.06 -9.98
C GLN A 262 3.25 0.87 -9.81
N ASN A 263 2.82 -0.01 -8.89
CA ASN A 263 1.39 -0.18 -8.67
C ASN A 263 0.74 1.09 -8.10
N ASP A 264 1.43 1.80 -7.21
CA ASP A 264 0.86 2.98 -6.55
C ASP A 264 0.72 4.14 -7.53
N SER A 265 1.64 4.28 -8.49
CA SER A 265 1.48 5.24 -9.60
C SER A 265 0.27 4.90 -10.47
N ILE A 266 0.08 3.63 -10.83
CA ILE A 266 -1.08 3.18 -11.60
C ILE A 266 -2.39 3.48 -10.86
N GLN A 267 -2.47 3.19 -9.56
CA GLN A 267 -3.70 3.42 -8.79
C GLN A 267 -3.99 4.91 -8.62
N ASN A 268 -2.99 5.74 -8.31
CA ASN A 268 -3.18 7.18 -8.14
C ASN A 268 -3.54 7.88 -9.46
N THR A 269 -2.91 7.53 -10.59
CA THR A 269 -3.33 8.08 -11.90
C THR A 269 -4.77 7.66 -12.23
N SER A 270 -5.14 6.40 -11.95
CA SER A 270 -6.53 5.95 -12.15
C SER A 270 -7.51 6.72 -11.26
N LEU A 271 -7.12 7.01 -10.02
CA LEU A 271 -7.91 7.78 -9.05
C LEU A 271 -8.20 9.19 -9.57
N LYS A 272 -7.19 9.89 -10.10
CA LYS A 272 -7.36 11.24 -10.68
C LYS A 272 -8.40 11.26 -11.82
N ILE A 273 -8.32 10.30 -12.74
CA ILE A 273 -9.30 10.17 -13.83
C ILE A 273 -10.70 9.91 -13.27
N ILE A 274 -10.83 9.00 -12.31
CA ILE A 274 -12.13 8.65 -11.72
C ILE A 274 -12.73 9.84 -10.97
N SER A 275 -11.93 10.56 -10.19
CA SER A 275 -12.37 11.76 -9.47
C SER A 275 -12.86 12.83 -10.43
N TRP A 276 -12.16 13.05 -11.55
CA TRP A 276 -12.61 13.96 -12.59
C TRP A 276 -13.93 13.51 -13.25
N LEU A 277 -14.04 12.23 -13.62
CA LEU A 277 -15.29 11.67 -14.16
C LEU A 277 -16.45 11.79 -13.16
N ASN A 278 -16.23 11.54 -11.88
CA ASN A 278 -17.24 11.70 -10.84
C ASN A 278 -17.78 13.13 -10.76
N LEU A 279 -16.92 14.15 -10.93
CA LEU A 279 -17.36 15.54 -10.97
C LEU A 279 -18.28 15.81 -12.18
N TYR A 280 -17.97 15.24 -13.34
CA TYR A 280 -18.82 15.35 -14.54
C TYR A 280 -20.18 14.67 -14.37
N PHE A 281 -20.21 13.44 -13.83
CA PHE A 281 -21.48 12.72 -13.64
C PHE A 281 -22.32 13.24 -12.47
N LYS A 282 -21.73 13.99 -11.52
CA LYS A 282 -22.46 14.65 -10.44
C LYS A 282 -23.29 15.84 -10.93
N ASP A 283 -22.82 16.54 -11.95
CA ASP A 283 -23.54 17.64 -12.60
C ASP A 283 -23.33 17.60 -14.11
N LEU A 284 -24.27 16.98 -14.83
CA LEU A 284 -24.20 16.84 -16.29
C LEU A 284 -24.41 18.16 -17.03
N LYS A 285 -24.80 19.23 -16.33
CA LYS A 285 -24.93 20.60 -16.86
C LYS A 285 -23.70 21.46 -16.56
N LEU A 286 -22.61 20.86 -16.07
CA LEU A 286 -21.38 21.57 -15.72
C LEU A 286 -20.85 22.38 -16.93
N PRO A 287 -20.63 23.70 -16.78
CA PRO A 287 -20.06 24.52 -17.86
C PRO A 287 -18.69 24.01 -18.30
N SER A 288 -18.39 24.11 -19.60
CA SER A 288 -17.12 23.65 -20.19
C SER A 288 -15.88 24.29 -19.53
N GLU A 289 -15.97 25.55 -19.11
CA GLU A 289 -14.91 26.25 -18.38
C GLU A 289 -14.55 25.57 -17.05
N LYS A 290 -15.57 25.11 -16.31
CA LYS A 290 -15.40 24.41 -15.02
C LYS A 290 -14.95 22.96 -15.20
N LEU A 291 -15.34 22.33 -16.30
CA LEU A 291 -14.85 21.00 -16.68
C LEU A 291 -13.35 21.03 -17.04
N ASN A 292 -12.92 22.07 -17.77
CA ASN A 292 -11.50 22.28 -18.10
C ASN A 292 -10.66 22.62 -16.87
N SER A 293 -11.15 23.49 -15.98
CA SER A 293 -10.39 23.88 -14.79
C SER A 293 -10.16 22.70 -13.84
N THR A 294 -11.17 21.84 -13.65
CA THR A 294 -11.05 20.61 -12.84
C THR A 294 -10.16 19.56 -13.49
N ALA A 295 -10.17 19.44 -14.82
CA ALA A 295 -9.26 18.56 -15.55
C ALA A 295 -7.80 18.97 -15.36
N ASN A 296 -7.50 20.27 -15.44
CA ASN A 296 -6.15 20.82 -15.26
C ASN A 296 -5.60 20.56 -13.85
N VAL A 297 -6.43 20.69 -12.80
CA VAL A 297 -6.02 20.42 -11.40
C VAL A 297 -5.62 18.94 -11.20
N LEU A 298 -6.22 18.03 -11.98
CA LEU A 298 -6.01 16.59 -11.87
C LEU A 298 -5.08 16.03 -12.94
N ASP A 299 -4.36 16.88 -13.69
CA ASP A 299 -3.50 16.48 -14.81
C ASP A 299 -4.22 15.62 -15.88
N VAL A 300 -5.52 15.87 -16.08
CA VAL A 300 -6.36 15.19 -17.07
C VAL A 300 -6.48 16.07 -18.31
N GLN A 301 -6.22 15.49 -19.48
CA GLN A 301 -6.46 16.06 -20.79
C GLN A 301 -7.55 15.24 -21.48
N PHE A 302 -8.45 15.91 -22.21
CA PHE A 302 -9.52 15.22 -22.92
C PHE A 302 -9.92 15.96 -24.19
N SER A 303 -10.38 15.21 -25.19
CA SER A 303 -10.94 15.77 -26.42
C SER A 303 -12.41 16.12 -26.18
N HIS A 304 -12.75 17.41 -26.17
CA HIS A 304 -14.10 17.88 -25.92
C HIS A 304 -15.14 17.24 -26.85
N GLU A 305 -14.86 17.20 -28.16
CA GLU A 305 -15.78 16.64 -29.16
C GLU A 305 -15.96 15.14 -28.98
N ASN A 306 -14.87 14.38 -28.83
CA ASN A 306 -14.94 12.92 -28.68
C ASN A 306 -15.57 12.52 -27.35
N PHE A 307 -15.23 13.23 -26.26
CA PHE A 307 -15.77 12.98 -24.93
C PHE A 307 -17.27 13.20 -24.90
N LEU A 308 -17.75 14.37 -25.37
CA LEU A 308 -19.18 14.64 -25.41
C LEU A 308 -19.91 13.65 -26.30
N LYS A 309 -19.38 13.35 -27.50
CA LYS A 309 -19.96 12.37 -28.44
C LYS A 309 -20.19 10.99 -27.80
N GLU A 310 -19.22 10.49 -27.03
CA GLU A 310 -19.33 9.17 -26.39
C GLU A 310 -20.30 9.18 -25.19
N PHE A 311 -20.44 10.30 -24.49
CA PHE A 311 -21.28 10.41 -23.30
C PHE A 311 -22.63 11.11 -23.48
N VAL A 312 -23.02 11.53 -24.71
CA VAL A 312 -24.31 12.21 -25.00
C VAL A 312 -25.51 11.46 -24.40
N LEU A 313 -25.56 10.14 -24.53
CA LEU A 313 -26.68 9.33 -24.03
C LEU A 313 -26.80 9.35 -22.50
N SER A 314 -25.70 9.59 -21.78
CA SER A 314 -25.71 9.72 -20.33
C SER A 314 -26.44 10.99 -19.88
N GLN A 315 -26.42 12.06 -20.67
CA GLN A 315 -27.20 13.27 -20.42
C GLN A 315 -28.70 12.98 -20.53
N SER A 316 -29.12 12.18 -21.51
CA SER A 316 -30.53 11.82 -21.72
C SER A 316 -31.10 10.95 -20.59
N ILE A 317 -30.33 9.98 -20.08
CA ILE A 317 -30.78 9.06 -19.01
C ILE A 317 -31.04 9.81 -17.70
N HIS A 318 -30.18 10.77 -17.33
CA HIS A 318 -30.38 11.59 -16.14
C HIS A 318 -31.48 12.66 -16.32
N THR A 319 -31.66 13.18 -17.53
CA THR A 319 -32.66 14.23 -17.79
C THR A 319 -34.10 13.67 -17.77
N VAL A 320 -34.32 12.42 -18.21
CA VAL A 320 -35.65 11.78 -18.22
C VAL A 320 -36.23 11.60 -16.81
N HIS A 321 -35.40 11.35 -15.80
CA HIS A 321 -35.87 11.25 -14.40
C HIS A 321 -35.97 12.60 -13.67
N HIS A 322 -35.28 13.64 -14.12
CA HIS A 322 -35.41 15.00 -13.56
C HIS A 322 -36.64 15.76 -14.12
N ALA A 323 -37.10 15.44 -15.34
CA ALA A 323 -38.22 16.13 -15.98
C ALA A 323 -39.58 15.90 -15.28
N GLU A 324 -39.73 14.87 -14.46
CA GLU A 324 -40.95 14.65 -13.66
C GLU A 324 -40.99 15.52 -12.37
N THR A 325 -39.94 16.30 -12.09
CA THR A 325 -39.79 17.07 -10.83
C THR A 325 -39.50 18.56 -11.05
N GLU A 326 -40.02 19.19 -12.11
CA GLU A 326 -39.99 20.67 -12.21
C GLU A 326 -41.23 21.28 -11.52
N GLY A 327 -41.14 21.37 -10.19
CA GLY A 327 -42.15 22.01 -9.35
C GLY A 327 -41.61 22.60 -8.06
N VAL A 328 -40.30 22.79 -7.90
CA VAL A 328 -39.74 23.52 -6.75
C VAL A 328 -38.55 24.35 -7.24
N LYS A 329 -38.65 25.67 -7.10
CA LYS A 329 -37.57 26.61 -7.42
C LYS A 329 -36.38 26.33 -6.48
N CYS A 330 -35.28 25.80 -7.03
CA CYS A 330 -33.98 25.83 -6.35
C CYS A 330 -33.46 27.27 -6.34
N LEU A 331 -33.18 27.82 -5.16
CA LEU A 331 -32.36 29.02 -5.01
C LEU A 331 -30.92 28.70 -5.43
N GLU A 332 -30.31 29.63 -6.16
CA GLU A 332 -28.92 29.59 -6.58
C GLU A 332 -27.95 29.47 -5.38
N PRO A 333 -26.95 28.58 -5.42
CA PRO A 333 -25.81 28.67 -4.53
C PRO A 333 -24.72 29.53 -5.20
N ASN A 334 -24.44 30.69 -4.61
CA ASN A 334 -23.31 31.53 -4.97
C ASN A 334 -21.99 30.73 -4.95
N THR A 335 -21.36 30.59 -6.11
CA THR A 335 -20.00 30.07 -6.26
C THR A 335 -18.97 31.18 -6.11
N VAL A 336 -18.26 31.22 -4.98
CA VAL A 336 -16.81 31.53 -4.90
C VAL A 336 -16.27 30.88 -3.60
N SER A 337 -15.11 30.20 -3.70
CA SER A 337 -14.32 29.56 -2.63
C SER A 337 -14.65 28.10 -2.27
N MET A 338 -14.06 27.16 -3.00
CA MET A 338 -13.87 25.76 -2.58
C MET A 338 -12.41 25.36 -2.85
N LEU A 339 -11.53 26.05 -2.13
CA LEU A 339 -10.18 25.62 -1.76
C LEU A 339 -9.99 26.29 -0.40
N ASN A 340 -10.06 25.49 0.66
CA ASN A 340 -10.10 25.88 2.07
C ASN A 340 -11.42 26.49 2.58
N THR A 341 -12.44 25.65 2.82
CA THR A 341 -13.37 25.87 3.93
C THR A 341 -14.10 24.56 4.26
N MET A 342 -13.99 24.11 5.51
CA MET A 342 -14.82 23.03 6.06
C MET A 342 -16.28 23.50 6.06
N PRO A 343 -17.26 22.70 5.60
CA PRO A 343 -18.66 23.08 5.77
C PRO A 343 -19.07 22.77 7.22
N GLU A 344 -19.21 23.81 8.04
CA GLU A 344 -19.99 23.76 9.27
C GLU A 344 -21.48 23.61 8.89
N GLN A 345 -21.91 22.37 8.67
CA GLN A 345 -23.33 22.00 8.68
C GLN A 345 -23.52 21.02 9.83
N GLY A 346 -24.05 21.56 10.93
CA GLY A 346 -24.17 20.86 12.21
C GLY A 346 -24.97 19.57 12.09
N VAL A 347 -24.40 18.49 12.63
CA VAL A 347 -25.09 17.22 12.86
C VAL A 347 -26.32 17.50 13.74
N GLN A 348 -27.52 17.29 13.19
CA GLN A 348 -28.74 17.37 14.00
C GLN A 348 -28.76 16.19 14.97
N SER A 349 -28.78 16.52 16.27
CA SER A 349 -28.87 15.60 17.42
C SER A 349 -27.89 14.42 17.37
N LEU A 350 -26.66 14.63 17.86
CA LEU A 350 -25.70 13.57 18.10
C LEU A 350 -25.88 13.01 19.52
N ASN A 351 -26.18 11.73 19.66
CA ASN A 351 -26.19 11.02 20.94
C ASN A 351 -25.18 9.87 20.87
N ILE A 352 -24.12 9.94 21.67
CA ILE A 352 -23.09 8.90 21.80
C ILE A 352 -23.34 8.18 23.14
N GLU A 353 -23.52 6.87 23.08
CA GLU A 353 -23.84 6.01 24.21
C GLU A 353 -22.76 4.93 24.40
N GLY A 354 -22.40 4.67 25.65
CA GLY A 354 -21.47 3.59 26.04
C GLY A 354 -20.20 4.07 26.74
N PRO A 355 -19.47 3.16 27.40
CA PRO A 355 -18.25 3.51 28.11
C PRO A 355 -17.16 3.97 27.14
N ASP A 356 -16.51 5.08 27.48
CA ASP A 356 -15.36 5.58 26.73
C ASP A 356 -14.13 4.71 27.05
N SER A 357 -13.59 4.04 26.03
CA SER A 357 -12.39 3.22 26.15
C SER A 357 -11.08 4.02 26.09
N GLY A 358 -11.14 5.33 25.82
CA GLY A 358 -9.97 6.20 25.60
C GLY A 358 -9.20 5.89 24.31
N VAL A 359 -9.78 5.13 23.38
CA VAL A 359 -9.13 4.73 22.12
C VAL A 359 -9.92 5.33 20.96
N CYS A 360 -9.52 6.55 20.58
CA CYS A 360 -10.13 7.29 19.48
C CYS A 360 -9.40 7.01 18.15
N PRO A 361 -10.12 6.98 17.02
CA PRO A 361 -9.52 6.94 15.68
C PRO A 361 -8.56 8.10 15.38
N SER A 362 -7.44 7.81 14.72
CA SER A 362 -6.54 8.81 14.13
C SER A 362 -6.48 8.66 12.60
N ASN A 363 -6.18 9.74 11.87
CA ASN A 363 -6.06 9.71 10.41
C ASN A 363 -5.08 8.62 9.94
N GLY A 364 -5.48 7.85 8.91
CA GLY A 364 -4.73 6.70 8.41
C GLY A 364 -4.96 5.40 9.17
N SER A 365 -5.71 5.43 10.29
CA SER A 365 -6.20 4.23 10.96
C SER A 365 -7.23 3.50 10.11
N LEU A 366 -7.26 2.17 10.23
CA LEU A 366 -8.30 1.35 9.66
C LEU A 366 -9.35 1.04 10.74
N LEU A 367 -10.56 1.49 10.50
CA LEU A 367 -11.69 1.32 11.41
C LEU A 367 -12.57 0.18 10.98
N CYS A 368 -13.20 -0.47 11.95
CA CYS A 368 -14.27 -1.42 11.75
C CYS A 368 -15.49 -0.99 12.54
N ILE A 369 -16.62 -0.77 11.84
CA ILE A 369 -17.89 -0.39 12.45
C ILE A 369 -18.98 -1.42 12.13
N SER A 370 -20.00 -1.46 12.97
CA SER A 370 -21.33 -2.00 12.62
C SER A 370 -22.25 -0.81 12.39
N TYR A 371 -23.06 -0.83 11.33
CA TYR A 371 -24.02 0.26 11.09
C TYR A 371 -25.36 -0.24 10.52
N SER A 372 -26.37 0.60 10.66
CA SER A 372 -27.69 0.45 10.04
C SER A 372 -28.22 1.83 9.64
N VAL A 373 -28.71 1.93 8.40
CA VAL A 373 -29.25 3.14 7.78
C VAL A 373 -30.74 2.97 7.55
N PHE A 374 -31.52 3.94 8.03
CA PHE A 374 -32.95 3.90 7.94
C PHE A 374 -33.51 5.15 7.26
N LEU A 375 -34.54 4.97 6.43
CA LEU A 375 -35.38 6.06 5.97
C LEU A 375 -36.43 6.36 7.04
N VAL A 376 -36.45 7.60 7.53
CA VAL A 376 -37.37 8.06 8.58
C VAL A 376 -38.23 9.20 8.04
N THR A 377 -39.55 9.10 8.23
CA THR A 377 -40.50 10.17 7.87
C THR A 377 -40.67 11.17 9.00
N GLU A 378 -40.88 12.44 8.67
CA GLU A 378 -41.15 13.52 9.64
C GLU A 378 -42.28 13.13 10.62
N GLY A 379 -42.02 13.21 11.93
CA GLY A 379 -42.89 12.72 13.01
C GLY A 379 -42.60 11.31 13.53
N GLU A 380 -41.54 10.63 13.07
CA GLU A 380 -41.02 9.32 13.53
C GLU A 380 -42.01 8.13 13.52
N HIS A 381 -43.17 8.26 12.88
CA HIS A 381 -44.18 7.20 12.86
C HIS A 381 -43.81 5.98 11.99
N MET A 382 -42.77 6.07 11.15
CA MET A 382 -42.36 5.00 10.24
C MET A 382 -40.85 5.04 9.98
N LYS A 383 -40.20 3.86 10.10
CA LYS A 383 -38.76 3.65 9.91
C LYS A 383 -38.55 2.43 8.99
N GLU A 384 -37.94 2.64 7.82
CA GLU A 384 -37.62 1.58 6.86
C GLU A 384 -36.12 1.35 6.81
N ASN A 385 -35.66 0.11 6.97
CA ASN A 385 -34.23 -0.22 6.87
C ASN A 385 -33.82 -0.29 5.39
N LEU A 386 -32.85 0.54 5.01
CA LEU A 386 -32.32 0.57 3.65
C LEU A 386 -31.02 -0.21 3.52
N GLU A 387 -30.11 -0.09 4.49
CA GLU A 387 -28.79 -0.68 4.42
C GLU A 387 -28.31 -1.03 5.82
N SER A 388 -27.71 -2.20 6.01
CA SER A 388 -27.12 -2.59 7.29
C SER A 388 -25.92 -3.48 7.07
N ASN A 389 -24.86 -3.25 7.84
CA ASN A 389 -23.65 -4.06 7.77
C ASN A 389 -23.09 -4.29 9.18
N PRO A 390 -22.93 -5.55 9.64
CA PRO A 390 -22.40 -5.85 10.96
C PRO A 390 -20.89 -5.64 11.07
N LYS A 391 -20.16 -5.64 9.95
CA LYS A 391 -18.70 -5.50 9.93
C LYS A 391 -18.25 -4.75 8.67
N PHE A 392 -18.10 -3.45 8.79
CA PHE A 392 -17.68 -2.57 7.71
C PHE A 392 -16.35 -1.89 8.03
N GLU A 393 -15.34 -2.15 7.19
CA GLU A 393 -13.99 -1.64 7.38
C GLU A 393 -13.67 -0.46 6.46
N PHE A 394 -13.08 0.62 6.95
CA PHE A 394 -12.64 1.75 6.12
C PHE A 394 -11.45 2.48 6.72
N GLU A 395 -10.65 3.13 5.88
CA GLU A 395 -9.55 3.98 6.32
C GLU A 395 -10.10 5.39 6.58
N ILE A 396 -9.75 5.97 7.73
CA ILE A 396 -10.19 7.30 8.14
C ILE A 396 -9.22 8.38 7.65
N GLY A 397 -9.74 9.54 7.29
CA GLY A 397 -8.99 10.71 6.80
C GLY A 397 -8.84 10.78 5.28
N ILE A 398 -9.43 9.82 4.53
CA ILE A 398 -9.38 9.79 3.06
C ILE A 398 -10.75 9.96 2.39
N GLY A 399 -11.82 10.19 3.15
CA GLY A 399 -13.18 10.31 2.62
C GLY A 399 -13.73 8.97 2.11
N ALA A 400 -13.43 7.86 2.79
CA ALA A 400 -13.90 6.52 2.40
C ALA A 400 -15.37 6.25 2.77
N VAL A 401 -15.98 7.14 3.55
CA VAL A 401 -17.39 7.10 3.98
C VAL A 401 -18.02 8.49 3.87
N ILE A 402 -19.32 8.58 4.07
CA ILE A 402 -20.01 9.88 4.08
C ILE A 402 -19.41 10.81 5.17
N PRO A 403 -19.29 12.13 4.91
CA PRO A 403 -18.63 13.06 5.83
C PRO A 403 -19.18 13.04 7.26
N HIS A 404 -20.52 13.01 7.40
CA HIS A 404 -21.18 12.96 8.71
C HIS A 404 -20.75 11.74 9.53
N LEU A 405 -20.64 10.56 8.89
CA LEU A 405 -20.20 9.34 9.56
C LEU A 405 -18.74 9.45 10.01
N GLU A 406 -17.88 10.00 9.16
CA GLU A 406 -16.46 10.20 9.49
C GLU A 406 -16.32 11.12 10.72
N THR A 407 -17.04 12.25 10.76
CA THR A 407 -17.06 13.18 11.88
C THR A 407 -17.59 12.58 13.19
N VAL A 408 -18.60 11.72 13.11
CA VAL A 408 -19.14 11.06 14.30
C VAL A 408 -18.14 10.02 14.82
N VAL A 409 -17.59 9.18 13.94
CA VAL A 409 -16.69 8.10 14.34
C VAL A 409 -15.37 8.64 14.91
N THR A 410 -14.89 9.81 14.46
CA THR A 410 -13.73 10.47 15.09
C THR A 410 -13.95 10.88 16.55
N GLN A 411 -15.20 11.02 16.98
CA GLN A 411 -15.58 11.38 18.36
C GLN A 411 -15.94 10.14 19.21
N MET A 412 -15.84 8.93 18.64
CA MET A 412 -16.20 7.69 19.31
C MET A 412 -14.97 6.89 19.75
N SER A 413 -15.14 6.16 20.84
CA SER A 413 -14.24 5.13 21.33
C SER A 413 -14.76 3.72 21.04
N ILE A 414 -13.87 2.73 21.09
CA ILE A 414 -14.21 1.33 20.82
C ILE A 414 -15.32 0.87 21.75
N GLY A 415 -16.38 0.30 21.17
CA GLY A 415 -17.53 -0.22 21.88
C GLY A 415 -18.72 0.75 21.99
N GLN A 416 -18.49 2.06 21.82
CA GLN A 416 -19.55 3.07 21.83
C GLN A 416 -20.46 2.96 20.61
N SER A 417 -21.70 3.40 20.78
CA SER A 417 -22.70 3.50 19.72
C SER A 417 -23.13 4.96 19.55
N ALA A 418 -23.47 5.35 18.33
CA ALA A 418 -23.99 6.68 18.06
C ALA A 418 -25.19 6.61 17.11
N CYS A 419 -26.10 7.57 17.23
CA CYS A 419 -27.20 7.77 16.30
C CYS A 419 -27.20 9.22 15.82
N PHE A 420 -27.36 9.42 14.50
CA PHE A 420 -27.43 10.75 13.90
C PHE A 420 -28.31 10.73 12.64
N LYS A 421 -28.83 11.90 12.27
CA LYS A 421 -29.65 12.09 11.06
C LYS A 421 -28.92 12.91 10.01
N THR A 422 -29.14 12.60 8.73
CA THR A 422 -28.59 13.34 7.59
C THR A 422 -29.68 13.67 6.58
N GLU A 423 -29.40 14.66 5.73
CA GLU A 423 -30.19 14.92 4.53
C GLU A 423 -30.16 13.73 3.56
N LEU A 424 -31.14 13.70 2.64
CA LEU A 424 -31.27 12.64 1.65
C LEU A 424 -30.24 12.81 0.53
N PRO A 425 -29.48 11.75 0.18
CA PRO A 425 -28.69 11.74 -1.05
C PRO A 425 -29.60 11.72 -2.30
N PRO A 426 -29.06 11.83 -3.52
CA PRO A 426 -29.85 11.69 -4.74
C PRO A 426 -30.69 10.41 -4.74
N LYS A 427 -31.93 10.51 -5.19
CA LYS A 427 -32.97 9.46 -5.02
C LYS A 427 -32.53 8.11 -5.60
N GLU A 428 -31.75 8.12 -6.68
CA GLU A 428 -31.21 6.91 -7.32
C GLU A 428 -30.35 6.06 -6.37
N PHE A 429 -29.60 6.66 -5.45
CA PHE A 429 -28.81 5.91 -4.46
C PHE A 429 -29.69 5.30 -3.37
N ILE A 430 -30.73 6.01 -2.94
CA ILE A 430 -31.72 5.52 -1.97
C ILE A 430 -32.47 4.33 -2.56
N LEU A 431 -32.95 4.46 -3.79
CA LEU A 431 -33.69 3.41 -4.49
C LEU A 431 -32.81 2.20 -4.85
N ALA A 432 -31.51 2.42 -5.11
CA ALA A 432 -30.55 1.34 -5.34
C ALA A 432 -30.16 0.58 -4.07
N ALA A 433 -30.29 1.21 -2.89
CA ALA A 433 -30.09 0.58 -1.59
C ALA A 433 -31.35 -0.13 -1.08
N ALA A 434 -32.53 0.41 -1.37
CA ALA A 434 -33.81 -0.12 -0.91
C ALA A 434 -34.09 -1.54 -1.39
N ALA A 435 -34.55 -2.40 -0.47
CA ALA A 435 -35.04 -3.73 -0.81
C ALA A 435 -36.37 -3.68 -1.60
N ASN A 436 -37.18 -2.62 -1.43
CA ASN A 436 -38.41 -2.40 -2.20
C ASN A 436 -38.44 -0.96 -2.73
N SER A 437 -37.97 -0.79 -3.96
CA SER A 437 -37.85 0.50 -4.64
C SER A 437 -39.21 1.22 -4.78
N ALA A 438 -40.29 0.49 -5.10
CA ALA A 438 -41.63 1.06 -5.28
C ALA A 438 -42.21 1.64 -3.98
N ARG A 439 -42.08 0.91 -2.87
CA ARG A 439 -42.50 1.39 -1.54
C ARG A 439 -41.68 2.60 -1.12
N THR A 440 -40.36 2.53 -1.28
CA THR A 440 -39.44 3.62 -0.92
C THR A 440 -39.73 4.88 -1.74
N LEU A 441 -39.99 4.74 -3.04
CA LEU A 441 -40.37 5.85 -3.91
C LEU A 441 -41.69 6.51 -3.47
N SER A 442 -42.68 5.70 -3.07
CA SER A 442 -43.95 6.21 -2.51
C SER A 442 -43.74 7.02 -1.23
N LEU A 443 -42.83 6.60 -0.35
CA LEU A 443 -42.47 7.34 0.87
C LEU A 443 -41.78 8.67 0.56
N LEU A 444 -40.77 8.63 -0.31
CA LEU A 444 -40.03 9.82 -0.77
C LEU A 444 -40.93 10.85 -1.46
N SER A 445 -42.07 10.43 -2.00
CA SER A 445 -43.01 11.31 -2.73
C SER A 445 -44.14 11.86 -1.84
N SER A 446 -44.39 11.23 -0.69
CA SER A 446 -45.57 11.54 0.14
C SER A 446 -45.26 12.33 1.41
N LYS A 447 -44.02 12.28 1.92
CA LYS A 447 -43.64 12.91 3.19
C LYS A 447 -42.21 13.46 3.13
N SER A 448 -41.93 14.48 3.96
CA SER A 448 -40.55 14.87 4.26
C SER A 448 -39.85 13.69 4.96
N CYS A 449 -38.67 13.31 4.43
CA CYS A 449 -37.90 12.18 4.91
C CYS A 449 -36.45 12.58 5.16
N CYS A 450 -35.77 11.86 6.05
CA CYS A 450 -34.33 11.95 6.29
C CYS A 450 -33.73 10.55 6.44
N LEU A 451 -32.41 10.45 6.39
CA LEU A 451 -31.70 9.22 6.73
C LEU A 451 -31.27 9.26 8.19
N GLU A 452 -31.51 8.18 8.92
CA GLU A 452 -31.01 7.96 10.26
C GLU A 452 -29.97 6.85 10.26
N TYR A 453 -28.79 7.16 10.78
CA TYR A 453 -27.67 6.24 10.92
C TYR A 453 -27.55 5.82 12.38
N SER A 454 -27.56 4.51 12.62
CA SER A 454 -27.19 3.91 13.90
C SER A 454 -25.88 3.15 13.71
N ILE A 455 -24.86 3.51 14.48
CA ILE A 455 -23.51 2.97 14.31
C ILE A 455 -22.91 2.51 15.63
N ARG A 456 -21.99 1.57 15.57
CA ARG A 456 -21.18 1.09 16.69
C ARG A 456 -19.73 0.90 16.25
N LEU A 457 -18.79 1.49 16.97
CA LEU A 457 -17.36 1.31 16.70
C LEU A 457 -16.89 -0.02 17.29
N LEU A 458 -16.37 -0.92 16.45
CA LEU A 458 -15.97 -2.27 16.87
C LEU A 458 -14.47 -2.40 17.07
N GLN A 459 -13.67 -1.78 16.19
CA GLN A 459 -12.21 -1.89 16.21
C GLN A 459 -11.56 -0.66 15.58
N VAL A 460 -10.42 -0.26 16.13
CA VAL A 460 -9.48 0.71 15.55
C VAL A 460 -8.15 -0.02 15.34
N THR A 461 -7.62 0.00 14.12
CA THR A 461 -6.28 -0.51 13.80
C THR A 461 -5.40 0.68 13.45
N GLU A 462 -4.37 0.92 14.26
CA GLU A 462 -3.45 2.04 14.08
C GLU A 462 -2.62 1.87 12.78
N PRO A 463 -2.19 2.97 12.14
CA PRO A 463 -1.37 2.91 10.94
C PRO A 463 -0.01 2.25 11.23
N LEU A 464 0.50 1.45 10.29
CA LEU A 464 1.81 0.79 10.41
C LEU A 464 2.95 1.81 10.65
N GLU A 465 3.71 1.59 11.72
CA GLU A 465 4.86 2.32 12.27
C GLU A 465 5.78 3.00 11.24
N ASP A 466 6.14 2.29 10.15
CA ASP A 466 6.95 2.81 9.05
C ASP A 466 6.45 4.14 8.47
N ARG A 467 5.14 4.40 8.54
CA ARG A 467 4.51 5.64 8.04
C ARG A 467 4.62 6.80 9.02
N MET A 468 4.54 6.55 10.33
CA MET A 468 4.67 7.58 11.36
C MET A 468 6.13 8.03 11.47
N GLU A 469 7.08 7.08 11.47
CA GLU A 469 8.51 7.42 11.48
C GLU A 469 8.95 8.17 10.21
N GLN A 470 8.47 7.77 9.02
CA GLN A 470 8.81 8.45 7.76
C GLN A 470 8.21 9.85 7.63
N ALA A 471 7.09 10.12 8.31
CA ALA A 471 6.45 11.43 8.30
C ALA A 471 7.08 12.42 9.28
N LEU A 472 7.60 11.93 10.42
CA LEU A 472 8.11 12.76 11.50
C LEU A 472 9.63 12.94 11.50
N PHE A 473 10.38 11.98 10.95
CA PHE A 473 11.84 11.99 10.95
C PHE A 473 12.41 11.87 9.54
N SER A 474 13.30 12.79 9.19
CA SER A 474 14.08 12.76 7.96
C SER A 474 15.56 12.89 8.28
N PRO A 475 16.37 11.82 8.15
CA PRO A 475 16.01 10.47 7.68
C PRO A 475 15.15 9.68 8.69
N PRO A 476 14.49 8.57 8.30
CA PRO A 476 13.70 7.72 9.20
C PRO A 476 14.50 7.26 10.44
N LEU A 477 13.82 7.09 11.57
CA LEU A 477 14.47 6.82 12.86
C LEU A 477 15.31 5.55 12.85
N SER A 478 14.79 4.47 12.25
CA SER A 478 15.54 3.23 12.00
C SER A 478 16.88 3.44 11.28
N LYS A 479 16.95 4.36 10.30
CA LYS A 479 18.21 4.71 9.63
C LYS A 479 19.14 5.54 10.52
N GLN A 480 18.57 6.45 11.32
CA GLN A 480 19.37 7.23 12.27
C GLN A 480 20.06 6.32 13.30
N ARG A 481 19.35 5.30 13.82
CA ARG A 481 19.92 4.29 14.75
C ARG A 481 21.09 3.54 14.12
N VAL A 482 20.91 3.07 12.89
CA VAL A 482 21.98 2.38 12.14
C VAL A 482 23.18 3.29 11.92
N GLU A 483 22.97 4.53 11.49
CA GLU A 483 24.06 5.48 11.26
C GLU A 483 24.82 5.82 12.56
N TYR A 484 24.09 5.98 13.67
CA TYR A 484 24.68 6.17 15.00
C TYR A 484 25.61 5.00 15.37
N ALA A 485 25.15 3.76 15.19
CA ALA A 485 25.93 2.56 15.49
C ALA A 485 27.14 2.42 14.54
N VAL A 486 26.96 2.67 13.23
CA VAL A 486 28.04 2.65 12.23
C VAL A 486 29.14 3.62 12.62
N GLN A 487 28.81 4.84 13.04
CA GLN A 487 29.79 5.84 13.43
C GLN A 487 30.60 5.38 14.64
N HIS A 488 29.95 4.85 15.69
CA HIS A 488 30.63 4.31 16.87
C HIS A 488 31.52 3.11 16.55
N ILE A 489 31.07 2.22 15.65
CA ILE A 489 31.85 1.07 15.20
C ILE A 489 33.13 1.55 14.52
N LYS A 490 33.04 2.54 13.62
CA LYS A 490 34.20 3.10 12.91
C LYS A 490 35.18 3.80 13.84
N GLU A 491 34.68 4.57 14.80
CA GLU A 491 35.51 5.27 15.79
C GLU A 491 36.22 4.31 16.77
N SER A 492 35.62 3.16 17.05
CA SER A 492 36.18 2.17 17.98
C SER A 492 37.42 1.43 17.46
N GLY A 493 37.63 1.39 16.14
CA GLY A 493 38.68 0.57 15.52
C GLY A 493 38.52 -0.94 15.76
N ALA A 494 37.30 -1.40 16.03
CA ALA A 494 36.99 -2.81 16.28
C ALA A 494 37.33 -3.71 15.08
N THR A 495 37.77 -4.93 15.37
CA THR A 495 38.04 -5.99 14.37
C THR A 495 36.94 -7.05 14.35
N THR A 496 36.19 -7.20 15.44
CA THR A 496 35.12 -8.20 15.57
C THR A 496 33.81 -7.56 16.03
N LEU A 497 32.73 -7.78 15.29
CA LEU A 497 31.39 -7.27 15.58
C LEU A 497 30.38 -8.42 15.73
N VAL A 498 29.56 -8.35 16.77
CA VAL A 498 28.35 -9.18 16.92
C VAL A 498 27.11 -8.30 16.99
N ASP A 499 26.12 -8.60 16.16
CA ASP A 499 24.83 -7.92 16.12
C ASP A 499 23.74 -8.84 16.68
N PHE A 500 23.31 -8.56 17.91
CA PHE A 500 22.28 -9.27 18.65
C PHE A 500 20.90 -8.77 18.19
N GLY A 501 20.08 -9.67 17.63
CA GLY A 501 18.83 -9.31 16.99
C GLY A 501 19.03 -8.65 15.63
N CYS A 502 19.92 -9.20 14.80
CA CYS A 502 20.33 -8.56 13.54
C CYS A 502 19.21 -8.43 12.49
N GLY A 503 18.09 -9.13 12.68
CA GLY A 503 16.93 -9.09 11.79
C GLY A 503 17.31 -9.46 10.35
N SER A 504 16.96 -8.60 9.41
CA SER A 504 17.32 -8.77 8.00
C SER A 504 18.73 -8.28 7.65
N GLY A 505 19.55 -7.91 8.64
CA GLY A 505 20.94 -7.51 8.48
C GLY A 505 21.13 -6.07 8.00
N SER A 506 20.24 -5.13 8.34
CA SER A 506 20.33 -3.73 7.90
C SER A 506 21.59 -3.02 8.42
N LEU A 507 21.98 -3.27 9.68
CA LEU A 507 23.22 -2.75 10.24
C LEU A 507 24.42 -3.36 9.52
N LEU A 508 24.46 -4.69 9.41
CA LEU A 508 25.56 -5.41 8.75
C LEU A 508 25.73 -4.97 7.29
N ASP A 509 24.64 -4.82 6.53
CA ASP A 509 24.66 -4.28 5.16
C ASP A 509 25.20 -2.85 5.11
N SER A 510 24.74 -1.98 6.03
CA SER A 510 25.15 -0.58 6.07
C SER A 510 26.64 -0.42 6.35
N ILE A 511 27.19 -1.23 7.26
CA ILE A 511 28.63 -1.21 7.59
C ILE A 511 29.49 -1.58 6.38
N LEU A 512 29.05 -2.52 5.55
CA LEU A 512 29.77 -2.93 4.33
C LEU A 512 29.83 -1.85 3.25
N ASN A 513 29.00 -0.80 3.35
CA ASN A 513 29.04 0.34 2.43
C ASN A 513 30.12 1.37 2.81
N TYR A 514 30.78 1.21 3.96
CA TYR A 514 31.82 2.11 4.44
C TYR A 514 33.15 1.37 4.62
N PRO A 515 34.30 2.06 4.47
CA PRO A 515 35.57 1.52 4.92
C PRO A 515 35.53 1.23 6.42
N THR A 516 35.90 0.01 6.81
CA THR A 516 35.89 -0.47 8.20
C THR A 516 37.14 -1.29 8.50
N ALA A 517 37.55 -1.33 9.77
CA ALA A 517 38.63 -2.17 10.28
C ALA A 517 38.15 -3.58 10.69
N LEU A 518 36.85 -3.85 10.57
CA LEU A 518 36.27 -5.14 10.90
C LEU A 518 36.84 -6.24 10.01
N GLU A 519 37.21 -7.36 10.63
CA GLU A 519 37.64 -8.59 9.98
C GLU A 519 36.58 -9.70 10.12
N LYS A 520 35.80 -9.68 11.22
CA LYS A 520 34.75 -10.66 11.48
C LYS A 520 33.44 -9.98 11.87
N ILE A 521 32.37 -10.32 11.18
CA ILE A 521 31.01 -9.88 11.52
C ILE A 521 30.12 -11.07 11.83
N VAL A 522 29.30 -10.95 12.86
CA VAL A 522 28.34 -11.97 13.28
C VAL A 522 26.97 -11.35 13.47
N GLY A 523 25.93 -12.02 12.98
CA GLY A 523 24.53 -11.71 13.33
C GLY A 523 23.88 -12.87 14.06
N VAL A 524 23.08 -12.56 15.09
CA VAL A 524 22.29 -13.54 15.85
C VAL A 524 20.83 -13.11 15.81
N ASP A 525 19.92 -14.02 15.47
CA ASP A 525 18.48 -13.76 15.52
C ASP A 525 17.69 -15.07 15.67
N ILE A 526 16.50 -15.01 16.24
CA ILE A 526 15.59 -16.19 16.33
C ILE A 526 14.75 -16.37 15.05
N SER A 527 14.65 -15.35 14.21
CA SER A 527 13.87 -15.36 12.97
C SER A 527 14.71 -15.88 11.81
N GLN A 528 14.64 -17.19 11.56
CA GLN A 528 15.20 -17.84 10.37
C GLN A 528 14.81 -17.13 9.05
N LYS A 529 13.59 -16.59 8.97
CA LYS A 529 13.12 -15.85 7.79
C LYS A 529 13.90 -14.54 7.58
N SER A 530 14.20 -13.82 8.66
CA SER A 530 14.98 -12.59 8.62
C SER A 530 16.45 -12.89 8.31
N LEU A 531 17.04 -13.88 8.98
CA LEU A 531 18.41 -14.34 8.71
C LEU A 531 18.59 -14.82 7.26
N GLY A 532 17.60 -15.51 6.69
CA GLY A 532 17.64 -15.91 5.28
C GLY A 532 17.67 -14.74 4.29
N ARG A 533 17.14 -13.56 4.68
CA ARG A 533 17.29 -12.31 3.91
C ARG A 533 18.66 -11.69 4.15
N ALA A 534 19.12 -11.64 5.40
CA ALA A 534 20.44 -11.14 5.76
C ALA A 534 21.54 -11.87 4.99
N ALA A 535 21.51 -13.21 4.95
CA ALA A 535 22.46 -14.03 4.23
C ALA A 535 22.56 -13.66 2.74
N LYS A 536 21.41 -13.44 2.09
CA LYS A 536 21.36 -13.04 0.67
C LYS A 536 21.99 -11.67 0.43
N ILE A 537 21.73 -10.72 1.31
CA ILE A 537 22.29 -9.35 1.24
C ILE A 537 23.81 -9.42 1.44
N LEU A 538 24.25 -10.06 2.53
CA LEU A 538 25.67 -10.19 2.87
C LEU A 538 26.45 -10.92 1.79
N HIS A 539 25.93 -12.03 1.27
CA HIS A 539 26.58 -12.78 0.19
C HIS A 539 26.82 -11.92 -1.05
N SER A 540 25.83 -11.09 -1.44
CA SER A 540 25.97 -10.17 -2.57
C SER A 540 27.02 -9.07 -2.34
N LYS A 541 27.21 -8.63 -1.10
CA LYS A 541 28.10 -7.52 -0.75
C LYS A 541 29.54 -7.95 -0.51
N LEU A 542 29.73 -9.04 0.24
CA LEU A 542 31.04 -9.58 0.60
C LEU A 542 31.79 -10.13 -0.63
N SER A 543 31.07 -10.56 -1.67
CA SER A 543 31.64 -10.97 -2.95
C SER A 543 32.39 -9.83 -3.67
N ASN A 544 32.17 -8.56 -3.30
CA ASN A 544 32.80 -7.38 -3.90
C ASN A 544 34.04 -6.87 -3.12
N ASN A 545 34.73 -7.76 -2.40
CA ASN A 545 36.01 -7.52 -1.74
C ASN A 545 35.97 -6.39 -0.69
N THR A 546 35.13 -6.58 0.32
CA THR A 546 35.11 -5.80 1.57
C THR A 546 36.17 -6.36 2.50
N GLY A 547 36.94 -5.55 3.25
CA GLY A 547 38.00 -6.01 4.16
C GLY A 547 37.62 -7.02 5.27
N ILE A 548 36.39 -7.52 5.27
CA ILE A 548 35.88 -8.60 6.09
C ILE A 548 36.45 -9.96 5.62
N ASN A 549 37.00 -10.73 6.55
CA ASN A 549 37.52 -12.09 6.32
C ASN A 549 36.50 -13.18 6.63
N SER A 550 35.55 -12.93 7.54
CA SER A 550 34.55 -13.91 7.99
C SER A 550 33.22 -13.24 8.32
N ALA A 551 32.12 -13.83 7.84
CA ALA A 551 30.77 -13.43 8.19
C ALA A 551 29.93 -14.65 8.57
N ILE A 552 29.26 -14.61 9.72
CA ILE A 552 28.47 -15.75 10.22
C ILE A 552 27.10 -15.28 10.70
N LEU A 553 26.04 -16.00 10.35
CA LEU A 553 24.70 -15.80 10.85
C LEU A 553 24.26 -17.00 11.68
N TYR A 554 23.87 -16.74 12.92
CA TYR A 554 23.41 -17.72 13.88
C TYR A 554 21.91 -17.62 14.11
N ASP A 555 21.26 -18.78 14.15
CA ASP A 555 19.91 -18.96 14.67
C ASP A 555 20.01 -19.32 16.16
N GLY A 556 19.51 -18.44 17.02
CA GLY A 556 19.64 -18.57 18.47
C GLY A 556 19.02 -17.41 19.26
N SER A 557 18.65 -17.68 20.52
CA SER A 557 18.17 -16.64 21.45
C SER A 557 19.32 -15.85 22.02
N ILE A 558 19.22 -14.52 22.07
CA ILE A 558 20.29 -13.67 22.62
C ILE A 558 20.45 -13.81 24.15
N THR A 559 19.48 -14.44 24.83
CA THR A 559 19.56 -14.79 26.25
C THR A 559 20.34 -16.08 26.51
N ASP A 560 20.59 -16.89 25.48
CA ASP A 560 21.39 -18.10 25.60
C ASP A 560 22.87 -17.77 25.38
N PHE A 561 23.74 -18.37 26.19
CA PHE A 561 25.18 -18.22 26.00
C PHE A 561 25.70 -19.11 24.87
N ASP A 562 26.60 -18.57 24.05
CA ASP A 562 27.36 -19.33 23.04
C ASP A 562 28.84 -18.96 23.09
N SER A 563 29.68 -19.94 23.43
CA SER A 563 31.13 -19.72 23.63
C SER A 563 31.85 -19.15 22.41
N ARG A 564 31.32 -19.30 21.19
CA ARG A 564 31.94 -18.77 19.94
C ARG A 564 31.88 -17.25 19.83
N LEU A 565 31.05 -16.59 20.63
CA LEU A 565 30.85 -15.15 20.63
C LEU A 565 31.55 -14.42 21.78
N CYS A 566 32.35 -15.13 22.57
CA CYS A 566 33.13 -14.55 23.66
C CYS A 566 34.22 -13.60 23.16
N GLY A 567 34.38 -12.47 23.84
CA GLY A 567 35.53 -11.57 23.67
C GLY A 567 35.50 -10.72 22.40
N PHE A 568 34.34 -10.55 21.77
CA PHE A 568 34.17 -9.65 20.63
C PHE A 568 34.53 -8.19 21.01
N ASP A 569 35.00 -7.41 20.05
CA ASP A 569 35.35 -6.01 20.30
C ASP A 569 34.09 -5.16 20.50
N ILE A 570 33.10 -5.33 19.63
CA ILE A 570 31.87 -4.57 19.69
C ILE A 570 30.63 -5.46 19.56
N GLY A 571 29.65 -5.23 20.43
CA GLY A 571 28.31 -5.78 20.36
C GLY A 571 27.30 -4.68 20.05
N THR A 572 26.30 -4.98 19.23
CA THR A 572 25.14 -4.12 18.99
C THR A 572 23.86 -4.86 19.32
N CYS A 573 22.88 -4.16 19.89
CA CYS A 573 21.55 -4.65 20.20
C CYS A 573 20.58 -3.48 20.00
N LEU A 574 20.06 -3.33 18.78
CA LEU A 574 19.33 -2.12 18.37
C LEU A 574 17.83 -2.41 18.26
N GLU A 575 17.02 -1.89 19.19
CA GLU A 575 15.56 -2.10 19.27
C GLU A 575 15.20 -3.60 19.31
N VAL A 576 15.65 -4.29 20.36
CA VAL A 576 15.47 -5.74 20.53
C VAL A 576 14.98 -6.09 21.93
N ILE A 577 15.50 -5.41 22.96
CA ILE A 577 15.21 -5.74 24.36
C ILE A 577 13.74 -5.52 24.71
N GLU A 578 13.05 -4.61 24.03
CA GLU A 578 11.63 -4.33 24.19
C GLU A 578 10.70 -5.41 23.59
N HIS A 579 11.23 -6.30 22.75
CA HIS A 579 10.48 -7.41 22.16
C HIS A 579 10.47 -8.68 23.03
N MET A 580 11.12 -8.63 24.19
CA MET A 580 11.13 -9.70 25.19
C MET A 580 10.58 -9.19 26.52
N GLU A 581 10.19 -10.12 27.40
CA GLU A 581 9.74 -9.75 28.75
C GLU A 581 10.87 -9.03 29.52
N GLU A 582 10.50 -8.14 30.44
CA GLU A 582 11.47 -7.25 31.13
C GLU A 582 12.55 -8.01 31.92
N ASP A 583 12.21 -9.17 32.47
CA ASP A 583 13.15 -10.09 33.14
C ASP A 583 14.15 -10.71 32.15
N GLN A 584 13.71 -10.98 30.91
CA GLN A 584 14.57 -11.49 29.85
C GLN A 584 15.52 -10.41 29.32
N ALA A 585 15.08 -9.16 29.26
CA ALA A 585 15.96 -8.02 28.94
C ALA A 585 17.07 -7.86 29.99
N CYS A 586 16.74 -8.04 31.28
CA CYS A 586 17.72 -8.06 32.36
C CYS A 586 18.67 -9.26 32.26
N LEU A 587 18.14 -10.45 31.96
CA LEU A 587 18.95 -11.66 31.73
C LEU A 587 19.91 -11.47 30.56
N PHE A 588 19.44 -10.92 29.43
CA PHE A 588 20.31 -10.58 28.29
C PHE A 588 21.45 -9.66 28.72
N GLY A 589 21.13 -8.59 29.46
CA GLY A 589 22.13 -7.65 30.00
C GLY A 589 23.20 -8.35 30.83
N ASP A 590 22.80 -9.24 31.73
CA ASP A 590 23.73 -10.04 32.53
C ASP A 590 24.57 -10.99 31.66
N VAL A 591 23.94 -11.70 30.73
CA VAL A 591 24.60 -12.66 29.84
C VAL A 591 25.65 -11.94 28.97
N VAL A 592 25.30 -10.81 28.37
CA VAL A 592 26.17 -10.09 27.44
C VAL A 592 27.38 -9.48 28.12
N LEU A 593 27.24 -8.90 29.31
CA LEU A 593 28.36 -8.26 30.00
C LEU A 593 29.20 -9.26 30.82
N SER A 594 28.61 -10.33 31.37
CA SER A 594 29.36 -11.35 32.13
C SER A 594 30.01 -12.43 31.29
N TYR A 595 29.34 -12.90 30.24
CA TYR A 595 29.79 -14.09 29.50
C TYR A 595 30.32 -13.73 28.11
N PHE A 596 29.56 -12.96 27.31
CA PHE A 596 30.06 -12.51 26.00
C PHE A 596 31.21 -11.48 26.14
N CYS A 597 31.17 -10.64 27.19
CA CYS A 597 32.25 -9.72 27.56
C CYS A 597 32.77 -8.83 26.40
N PRO A 598 31.93 -8.10 25.65
CA PRO A 598 32.42 -7.24 24.58
C PRO A 598 33.24 -6.05 25.12
N LYS A 599 34.16 -5.47 24.34
CA LYS A 599 34.85 -4.23 24.79
C LYS A 599 33.88 -3.04 24.80
N VAL A 600 33.02 -2.97 23.81
CA VAL A 600 31.96 -1.97 23.66
C VAL A 600 30.62 -2.67 23.38
N LEU A 601 29.54 -2.26 24.04
CA LEU A 601 28.19 -2.71 23.72
C LEU A 601 27.31 -1.48 23.47
N ILE A 602 26.57 -1.47 22.36
CA ILE A 602 25.61 -0.41 22.03
C ILE A 602 24.21 -1.02 22.12
N VAL A 603 23.38 -0.48 23.01
CA VAL A 603 21.99 -0.91 23.19
C VAL A 603 21.06 0.26 22.85
N SER A 604 20.03 0.04 22.04
CA SER A 604 18.96 1.02 21.83
C SER A 604 17.58 0.47 22.21
N THR A 605 16.71 1.37 22.64
CA THR A 605 15.30 1.10 22.94
C THR A 605 14.46 2.36 22.72
N PRO A 606 13.15 2.24 22.44
CA PRO A 606 12.25 3.38 22.39
C PRO A 606 12.24 4.22 23.68
N ASN A 607 12.09 5.54 23.55
CA ASN A 607 11.77 6.43 24.68
C ASN A 607 10.26 6.53 24.88
N TYR A 608 9.72 5.93 25.93
CA TYR A 608 8.29 5.98 26.24
C TYR A 608 7.76 7.42 26.35
N GLU A 609 8.55 8.35 26.88
CA GLU A 609 8.14 9.75 27.06
C GLU A 609 7.91 10.47 25.72
N TYR A 610 8.58 10.03 24.66
CA TYR A 610 8.46 10.61 23.33
C TYR A 610 7.17 10.16 22.62
N ASN A 611 6.49 9.10 23.09
CA ASN A 611 5.25 8.60 22.48
C ASN A 611 4.14 9.64 22.46
N VAL A 612 4.11 10.51 23.46
CA VAL A 612 3.18 11.64 23.54
C VAL A 612 3.30 12.53 22.31
N ILE A 613 4.51 12.79 21.81
CA ILE A 613 4.73 13.61 20.60
C ILE A 613 4.28 12.86 19.34
N LEU A 614 4.65 11.59 19.24
CA LEU A 614 4.26 10.76 18.08
C LEU A 614 2.73 10.69 17.98
N GLN A 615 2.04 10.60 19.11
CA GLN A 615 0.57 10.55 19.18
C GLN A 615 -0.07 11.95 18.97
N LYS A 616 0.50 13.03 19.53
CA LYS A 616 0.00 14.42 19.39
C LYS A 616 0.30 15.10 18.05
N SER A 617 1.22 14.57 17.25
CA SER A 617 1.51 15.08 15.91
C SER A 617 0.42 14.75 14.87
N SER A 618 -0.68 14.12 15.30
CA SER A 618 -1.99 14.15 14.62
C SER A 618 -2.64 15.53 14.85
N PRO A 619 -3.21 16.21 13.84
CA PRO A 619 -3.59 17.62 13.95
C PRO A 619 -4.59 17.87 15.10
N PRO A 620 -4.45 18.97 15.86
CA PRO A 620 -5.28 19.24 17.03
C PRO A 620 -6.70 19.65 16.63
N SER A 621 -7.71 18.94 17.14
CA SER A 621 -9.06 19.51 17.30
C SER A 621 -8.99 20.54 18.44
N GLN A 622 -9.39 21.78 18.15
CA GLN A 622 -9.38 22.87 19.12
C GLN A 622 -10.42 22.65 20.23
N GLU A 623 -10.07 23.21 21.40
CA GLU A 623 -10.87 23.38 22.61
C GLU A 623 -10.90 22.18 23.57
N GLU A 624 -9.83 22.03 24.37
CA GLU A 624 -9.85 21.21 25.58
C GLU A 624 -9.94 22.11 26.82
N ASP A 625 -10.94 21.81 27.65
CA ASP A 625 -11.25 22.42 28.95
C ASP A 625 -10.12 22.11 29.97
N PRO A 626 -9.63 23.07 30.79
CA PRO A 626 -8.42 22.89 31.60
C PRO A 626 -8.51 21.89 32.76
N ASP A 627 -9.69 21.37 33.10
CA ASP A 627 -9.95 20.72 34.40
C ASP A 627 -9.92 19.18 34.41
N GLU A 628 -9.71 18.50 33.28
CA GLU A 628 -9.62 17.01 33.21
C GLU A 628 -8.18 16.45 33.08
N LYS A 629 -7.20 17.18 33.62
CA LYS A 629 -5.78 16.85 33.46
C LYS A 629 -5.20 15.77 34.39
N THR A 630 -6.01 14.99 35.10
CA THR A 630 -5.45 14.10 36.13
C THR A 630 -6.17 12.76 36.16
N GLN A 631 -5.45 11.73 35.70
CA GLN A 631 -5.73 10.28 35.77
C GLN A 631 -6.51 9.70 34.59
N SER A 632 -5.76 9.28 33.56
CA SER A 632 -5.95 8.00 32.81
C SER A 632 -5.60 8.05 31.32
N GLN A 633 -4.74 8.98 30.88
CA GLN A 633 -4.11 8.92 29.56
C GLN A 633 -2.84 8.05 29.64
N SER A 634 -3.00 6.72 29.74
CA SER A 634 -1.86 5.81 29.56
C SER A 634 -1.45 5.84 28.09
N CYS A 635 -0.32 6.45 27.75
CA CYS A 635 0.24 6.36 26.42
C CYS A 635 0.44 4.90 26.03
N LYS A 636 -0.10 4.49 24.88
CA LYS A 636 0.17 3.16 24.31
C LYS A 636 1.63 3.07 23.86
N PHE A 637 2.17 1.85 23.87
CA PHE A 637 3.46 1.53 23.26
C PHE A 637 3.43 1.81 21.75
N ARG A 638 4.58 2.14 21.16
CA ARG A 638 4.76 2.44 19.73
C ARG A 638 4.46 1.26 18.82
N ASN A 639 4.72 0.05 19.31
CA ASN A 639 4.51 -1.19 18.58
C ASN A 639 3.68 -2.17 19.42
N HIS A 640 2.79 -2.91 18.76
CA HIS A 640 1.98 -3.94 19.40
C HIS A 640 2.78 -5.18 19.82
N ASP A 641 3.97 -5.36 19.27
CA ASP A 641 4.87 -6.46 19.63
C ASP A 641 5.78 -6.14 20.83
N HIS A 642 5.86 -4.87 21.24
CA HIS A 642 6.64 -4.48 22.43
C HIS A 642 5.99 -5.01 23.71
N LYS A 643 6.81 -5.59 24.59
CA LYS A 643 6.41 -6.06 25.92
C LYS A 643 6.47 -4.95 26.96
N PHE A 644 7.41 -4.03 26.78
CA PHE A 644 7.58 -2.84 27.60
C PHE A 644 8.17 -1.70 26.77
N GLU A 645 8.04 -0.47 27.27
CA GLU A 645 8.80 0.68 26.78
C GLU A 645 9.24 1.51 27.97
N TRP A 646 10.54 1.72 28.11
CA TRP A 646 11.10 2.44 29.24
C TRP A 646 11.13 3.96 29.03
N THR A 647 10.92 4.70 30.11
CA THR A 647 11.24 6.12 30.22
C THR A 647 12.76 6.33 30.21
N ARG A 648 13.21 7.60 30.15
CA ARG A 648 14.63 7.93 30.29
C ARG A 648 15.18 7.49 31.63
N GLU A 649 14.42 7.69 32.69
CA GLU A 649 14.81 7.29 34.03
C GLU A 649 14.93 5.77 34.17
N GLN A 650 13.94 5.01 33.69
CA GLN A 650 13.94 3.54 33.76
C GLN A 650 15.12 2.94 33.00
N PHE A 651 15.33 3.38 31.75
CA PHE A 651 16.43 2.89 30.93
C PHE A 651 17.80 3.26 31.52
N ASN A 652 17.96 4.50 31.99
CA ASN A 652 19.21 4.94 32.61
C ASN A 652 19.50 4.18 33.91
N HIS A 653 18.49 3.93 34.72
CA HIS A 653 18.63 3.15 35.96
C HIS A 653 19.08 1.71 35.66
N TRP A 654 18.37 1.01 34.78
CA TRP A 654 18.71 -0.34 34.35
C TRP A 654 20.15 -0.43 33.83
N ALA A 655 20.52 0.47 32.91
CA ALA A 655 21.84 0.45 32.28
C ALA A 655 22.97 0.81 33.27
N THR A 656 22.73 1.74 34.21
CA THR A 656 23.73 2.14 35.21
C THR A 656 24.01 1.03 36.22
N GLU A 657 22.95 0.39 36.73
CA GLU A 657 23.09 -0.76 37.64
C GLU A 657 23.81 -1.92 36.96
N LEU A 658 23.45 -2.21 35.70
CA LEU A 658 24.08 -3.26 34.92
C LEU A 658 25.57 -2.96 34.67
N ALA A 659 25.91 -1.72 34.32
CA ALA A 659 27.29 -1.31 34.09
C ALA A 659 28.14 -1.43 35.37
N ALA A 660 27.60 -0.98 36.51
CA ALA A 660 28.26 -1.07 37.81
C ALA A 660 28.49 -2.53 38.24
N LYS A 661 27.50 -3.40 38.03
CA LYS A 661 27.57 -4.83 38.37
C LYS A 661 28.68 -5.57 37.59
N HIS A 662 28.93 -5.19 36.34
CA HIS A 662 29.82 -5.92 35.43
C HIS A 662 31.14 -5.21 35.10
N ASN A 663 31.48 -4.11 35.78
CA ASN A 663 32.71 -3.32 35.55
C ASN A 663 32.78 -2.64 34.16
N TYR A 664 31.65 -2.09 33.73
CA TYR A 664 31.53 -1.24 32.55
C TYR A 664 31.24 0.21 32.96
N SER A 665 31.65 1.16 32.14
CA SER A 665 31.10 2.53 32.15
C SER A 665 29.97 2.60 31.15
N VAL A 666 28.98 3.44 31.38
CA VAL A 666 27.86 3.66 30.45
C VAL A 666 27.73 5.13 30.09
N GLU A 667 27.55 5.41 28.80
CA GLU A 667 27.28 6.72 28.24
C GLU A 667 25.89 6.73 27.58
N PHE A 668 25.07 7.74 27.87
CA PHE A 668 23.70 7.85 27.36
C PHE A 668 23.58 8.88 26.25
N SER A 669 22.82 8.54 25.22
CA SER A 669 22.49 9.43 24.09
C SER A 669 21.23 8.91 23.38
N GLY A 670 21.00 9.33 22.13
CA GLY A 670 19.88 8.83 21.35
C GLY A 670 19.79 9.46 19.97
N VAL A 671 18.70 9.15 19.26
CA VAL A 671 18.38 9.68 17.92
C VAL A 671 16.93 10.13 17.81
N GLY A 672 16.59 10.90 16.78
CA GLY A 672 15.24 11.42 16.56
C GLY A 672 14.83 12.53 17.52
N GLY A 673 15.75 13.40 17.91
CA GLY A 673 15.50 14.50 18.84
C GLY A 673 16.79 15.17 19.29
N SER A 674 16.74 15.89 20.40
CA SER A 674 17.92 16.48 21.06
C SER A 674 17.82 16.24 22.57
N ALA A 675 18.97 16.06 23.24
CA ALA A 675 19.03 15.91 24.69
C ALA A 675 18.51 17.16 25.44
N ASP A 676 18.69 18.34 24.84
CA ASP A 676 18.38 19.63 25.49
C ASP A 676 16.90 20.06 25.39
N LEU A 677 16.09 19.30 24.65
CA LEU A 677 14.68 19.60 24.41
C LEU A 677 13.82 18.49 25.01
N GLU A 678 12.83 18.83 25.82
CA GLU A 678 11.84 17.85 26.28
C GLU A 678 11.04 17.29 25.09
N PRO A 679 10.82 15.96 24.99
CA PRO A 679 11.09 14.88 25.96
C PRO A 679 12.43 14.14 25.74
N GLY A 680 13.37 14.73 25.02
CA GLY A 680 14.68 14.18 24.71
C GLY A 680 14.74 13.51 23.33
N PHE A 681 15.48 12.41 23.24
CA PHE A 681 15.57 11.60 22.03
C PHE A 681 14.35 10.68 21.86
N ALA A 682 13.98 10.39 20.61
CA ALA A 682 12.91 9.43 20.31
C ALA A 682 13.37 7.98 20.54
N SER A 683 14.58 7.60 20.12
CA SER A 683 15.20 6.33 20.53
C SER A 683 16.35 6.63 21.46
N GLN A 684 16.38 5.95 22.60
CA GLN A 684 17.42 6.08 23.63
C GLN A 684 18.53 5.08 23.33
N ILE A 685 19.78 5.46 23.61
CA ILE A 685 20.94 4.61 23.35
C ILE A 685 21.87 4.65 24.56
N ALA A 686 22.28 3.48 25.04
CA ALA A 686 23.31 3.29 26.04
C ALA A 686 24.55 2.64 25.41
N VAL A 687 25.71 3.27 25.59
CA VAL A 687 27.01 2.75 25.14
C VAL A 687 27.81 2.31 26.35
N PHE A 688 27.96 0.99 26.51
CA PHE A 688 28.77 0.39 27.56
C PHE A 688 30.21 0.25 27.08
N ARG A 689 31.18 0.64 27.90
CA ARG A 689 32.61 0.47 27.63
C ARG A 689 33.27 -0.24 28.80
N ARG A 690 34.02 -1.31 28.51
CA ARG A 690 34.66 -2.10 29.57
C ARG A 690 35.78 -1.29 30.24
N ILE A 691 35.74 -1.15 31.57
CA ILE A 691 36.70 -0.31 32.33
C ILE A 691 38.04 -1.04 32.53
N CYS A 692 38.02 -2.36 32.73
CA CYS A 692 39.21 -3.18 32.93
C CYS A 692 39.15 -4.46 32.07
N PRO A 693 40.25 -4.84 31.39
CA PRO A 693 40.34 -6.17 30.81
C PRO A 693 40.18 -7.24 31.91
N PRO A 694 39.52 -8.37 31.65
CA PRO A 694 39.38 -9.44 32.63
C PRO A 694 40.77 -9.86 33.14
N GLN A 695 40.92 -10.00 34.46
CA GLN A 695 42.18 -10.43 35.06
C GLN A 695 42.42 -11.90 34.70
N GLY A 696 43.36 -12.14 33.79
CA GLY A 696 43.85 -13.46 33.40
C GLY A 696 43.16 -14.07 32.18
N GLU A 697 43.95 -14.60 31.25
CA GLU A 697 43.51 -15.37 30.07
C GLU A 697 42.76 -16.67 30.42
N ASP A 698 42.58 -17.00 31.71
CA ASP A 698 41.93 -18.23 32.17
C ASP A 698 40.40 -18.10 32.32
N HIS A 699 39.82 -16.89 32.32
CA HIS A 699 38.37 -16.71 32.46
C HIS A 699 37.57 -17.26 31.26
N PHE A 700 38.17 -17.25 30.06
CA PHE A 700 37.57 -17.78 28.84
C PHE A 700 37.85 -19.28 28.61
N LYS A 701 38.75 -19.90 29.41
CA LYS A 701 39.15 -21.32 29.24
C LYS A 701 38.23 -22.31 29.95
N ASN A 702 37.44 -21.85 30.93
CA ASN A 702 36.50 -22.66 31.71
C ASN A 702 35.04 -22.48 31.28
N ALA A 703 34.75 -21.73 30.21
CA ALA A 703 33.44 -21.80 29.59
C ALA A 703 33.29 -23.20 29.00
N ASP A 704 32.41 -24.02 29.58
CA ASP A 704 32.00 -25.28 28.97
C ASP A 704 31.66 -25.04 27.49
N ARG A 705 31.93 -26.03 26.63
CA ARG A 705 31.71 -25.96 25.17
C ARG A 705 30.21 -25.96 24.84
N GLU A 706 29.45 -25.04 25.42
CA GLU A 706 28.06 -24.78 25.12
C GLU A 706 27.98 -24.03 23.77
N HIS A 707 27.33 -24.70 22.82
CA HIS A 707 27.08 -24.22 21.46
C HIS A 707 25.58 -24.28 21.23
N HIS A 708 24.84 -23.35 21.84
CA HIS A 708 23.38 -23.31 21.72
C HIS A 708 22.92 -22.82 20.34
N TYR A 709 23.76 -22.07 19.62
CA TYR A 709 23.35 -21.50 18.34
C TYR A 709 23.57 -22.45 17.17
N GLN A 710 22.63 -22.44 16.23
CA GLN A 710 22.79 -23.12 14.96
C GLN A 710 23.42 -22.17 13.94
N VAL A 711 24.51 -22.58 13.29
CA VAL A 711 25.05 -21.83 12.15
C VAL A 711 24.06 -21.94 11.00
N LEU A 712 23.47 -20.82 10.61
CA LEU A 712 22.51 -20.77 9.51
C LEU A 712 23.21 -20.47 8.18
N TRP A 713 24.21 -19.60 8.22
CA TRP A 713 24.99 -19.20 7.06
C TRP A 713 26.39 -18.77 7.51
N GLU A 714 27.39 -19.16 6.74
CA GLU A 714 28.79 -18.82 6.98
C GLU A 714 29.46 -18.48 5.65
N TRP A 715 30.30 -17.46 5.69
CA TRP A 715 31.13 -17.02 4.58
C TRP A 715 32.55 -16.74 5.06
N SER A 716 33.53 -17.14 4.26
CA SER A 716 34.94 -16.83 4.48
C SER A 716 35.59 -16.32 3.19
N SER A 717 36.51 -15.37 3.29
CA SER A 717 37.26 -14.87 2.14
C SER A 717 38.13 -15.96 1.46
N SER A 718 38.45 -17.03 2.19
CA SER A 718 39.19 -18.20 1.68
C SER A 718 38.36 -19.15 0.80
N THR A 719 37.02 -19.13 0.91
CA THR A 719 36.15 -20.03 0.13
C THR A 719 35.68 -19.43 -1.20
N SER A 720 35.83 -18.12 -1.40
CA SER A 720 35.43 -17.42 -2.64
C SER A 720 36.50 -17.41 -3.75
N SER A 721 37.69 -17.94 -3.49
CA SER A 721 38.82 -17.99 -4.44
C SER A 721 38.98 -19.35 -5.16
N SER A 722 37.98 -20.24 -5.05
CA SER A 722 37.95 -21.57 -5.66
C SER A 722 37.05 -21.65 -6.88
#